data_AF-A0AAJ2F7D9-F1
#
_entry.id   AF-A0AAJ2F7D9-F1
#
_cell.length_a   1.000
_cell.length_b   1.000
_cell.length_c   1.000
_cell.angle_alpha   90.00
_cell.angle_beta   90.00
_cell.angle_gamma   90.00
#
_symmetry.space_group_name_H-M   'P 1'
#
loop_
_entity.id
_entity.type
_entity.pdbx_description
1 polymer ?
#
loop_
_entity_poly.entity_id
_entity_poly.type
_entity_poly.pdbx_seq_one_letter_code
_entity_poly.pdbx_strand_id
1 'polypeptide(L)'
;MKRTIPFIILFFSFISGFSQEKVKFTKKNFIIPSIVPSEYSCLDNFLTQSTFYQLGNRLPVSETNLKKEFFNIKGYIKEADNGQLKIFVTIPVPEYQKSRIDTIFNKKTLKFSYVPYSSFKVIVKVEVKCQSQTIYKEEFNTNEIVTSDPFATLEDLKKGLNKIEVNNEYGDEIEKAIHIALEKIQVKLNEKLGYYPQVSKETFVFLTSVEHPEYKQMLEFEKEITAQLKKVTLASGIDEQAMLPHLAYLESLLVKYPQSDENTKIRFIITNNLSQLYFLLENREKALFYADLLIKNDMRKVWGRELVVRTNNSFFVDKKKRTHTPRFSELKKLGFEIQQDEINEKEETRLAFFEKIERDIADWEQEKNNRSAYLEKTKAKRNNVLDSLASQNNAKILEKVILGFGGGQIIKGIEKVHTLSKLSFEDSNVPFYEEKWESAFTNYLLKKKNPDLFYKVVNQAEGWQHDDRIRGEKWKKIDTDDYWETFLNLDPLYLLTSFRLDLWENYELSDDVTIDERLCYHLTYTEKTLNSKNRSVPKTEYHLYIDKETFRVISSEKTAFEDGKKLSFERKIFQDYRELISLNSGAIPHRILYQIEDYYGETFYQEQIEKIEINSGFANRIFVKEVYSGGFK
;
A
#
# COMPACT_ATOMS: atom_id res chain seq x y z
N MET A 1 66.93 2.19 -27.76
CA MET A 1 66.40 3.34 -26.97
C MET A 1 64.96 3.58 -27.40
N LYS A 2 64.01 3.20 -26.53
CA LYS A 2 63.16 4.11 -25.73
C LYS A 2 62.07 4.79 -26.57
N ARG A 3 60.85 4.22 -26.57
CA ARG A 3 59.53 4.90 -26.53
C ARG A 3 58.41 3.95 -27.00
N THR A 4 58.10 2.91 -26.23
CA THR A 4 56.87 2.12 -26.46
C THR A 4 56.30 1.46 -25.21
N ILE A 5 56.85 1.75 -24.02
CA ILE A 5 56.45 1.09 -22.77
C ILE A 5 55.60 1.97 -21.81
N PRO A 6 55.46 3.32 -21.91
CA PRO A 6 54.64 4.03 -20.93
C PRO A 6 53.13 4.04 -21.22
N PHE A 7 52.67 3.53 -22.38
CA PHE A 7 51.24 3.60 -22.73
C PHE A 7 50.38 2.47 -22.14
N ILE A 8 50.97 1.31 -21.85
CA ILE A 8 50.21 0.17 -21.28
C ILE A 8 50.11 0.30 -19.75
N ILE A 9 51.08 0.93 -19.09
CA ILE A 9 51.04 1.15 -17.62
C ILE A 9 50.13 2.33 -17.24
N LEU A 10 49.98 3.34 -18.11
CA LEU A 10 48.97 4.39 -17.89
C LEU A 10 47.55 3.87 -18.09
N PHE A 11 47.28 2.99 -19.07
CA PHE A 11 45.91 2.50 -19.29
C PHE A 11 45.36 1.64 -18.14
N PHE A 12 46.22 0.92 -17.41
CA PHE A 12 45.81 0.15 -16.22
C PHE A 12 45.66 0.99 -14.94
N SER A 13 46.26 2.18 -14.87
CA SER A 13 46.14 3.09 -13.72
C SER A 13 45.02 4.13 -13.87
N PHE A 14 44.47 4.31 -15.08
CA PHE A 14 43.30 5.17 -15.31
C PHE A 14 41.95 4.48 -15.05
N ILE A 15 41.87 3.13 -15.01
CA ILE A 15 40.62 2.42 -14.71
C ILE A 15 40.29 2.47 -13.21
N SER A 16 41.29 2.59 -12.33
CA SER A 16 41.09 2.69 -10.88
C SER A 16 40.63 4.06 -10.40
N GLY A 17 40.93 5.14 -11.13
CA GLY A 17 40.65 6.52 -10.72
C GLY A 17 39.22 7.01 -11.01
N PHE A 18 38.48 6.35 -11.91
CA PHE A 18 37.14 6.79 -12.34
C PHE A 18 35.97 6.15 -11.56
N SER A 19 36.25 5.29 -10.57
CA SER A 19 35.22 4.46 -9.90
C SER A 19 34.61 5.07 -8.64
N GLN A 20 35.19 6.14 -8.10
CA GLN A 20 34.90 6.61 -6.73
C GLN A 20 33.70 7.59 -6.64
N GLU A 21 33.49 8.44 -7.64
CA GLU A 21 32.27 9.24 -7.76
C GLU A 21 31.02 8.38 -8.04
N LYS A 22 31.22 7.11 -8.40
CA LYS A 22 30.16 6.25 -8.89
C LYS A 22 29.59 5.31 -7.86
N VAL A 23 30.19 5.03 -6.69
CA VAL A 23 29.60 4.09 -5.72
C VAL A 23 28.35 4.68 -5.06
N LYS A 24 27.18 4.19 -5.48
CA LYS A 24 25.85 4.41 -4.92
C LYS A 24 25.31 3.07 -4.45
N PHE A 25 24.53 3.10 -3.39
CA PHE A 25 23.94 1.90 -2.83
C PHE A 25 22.54 2.16 -2.32
N THR A 26 21.77 1.08 -2.23
CA THR A 26 20.48 1.04 -1.56
C THR A 26 20.54 0.11 -0.36
N LYS A 27 19.61 0.29 0.57
CA LYS A 27 19.42 -0.65 1.69
C LYS A 27 18.17 -1.48 1.44
N LYS A 28 18.21 -2.74 1.83
CA LYS A 28 17.04 -3.62 1.83
C LYS A 28 16.92 -4.25 3.20
N ASN A 29 15.72 -4.12 3.78
CA ASN A 29 15.40 -4.74 5.05
C ASN A 29 14.69 -6.07 4.77
N PHE A 30 15.15 -7.11 5.43
CA PHE A 30 14.51 -8.41 5.43
C PHE A 30 13.92 -8.66 6.81
N ILE A 31 12.70 -9.16 6.81
CA ILE A 31 11.97 -9.53 8.01
C ILE A 31 11.98 -11.05 8.01
N ILE A 32 12.69 -11.65 8.95
CA ILE A 32 12.81 -13.10 9.04
C ILE A 32 12.24 -13.62 10.36
N PRO A 33 11.53 -14.76 10.34
CA PRO A 33 11.13 -15.43 11.57
C PRO A 33 12.38 -15.90 12.32
N SER A 34 12.36 -15.81 13.64
CA SER A 34 13.44 -16.29 14.50
C SER A 34 12.88 -16.73 15.86
N ILE A 35 13.70 -17.42 16.63
CA ILE A 35 13.32 -17.94 17.95
C ILE A 35 14.13 -17.23 19.03
N VAL A 36 13.44 -16.74 20.06
CA VAL A 36 14.07 -16.42 21.35
C VAL A 36 14.31 -17.72 22.09
N PRO A 37 15.57 -18.11 22.37
CA PRO A 37 15.84 -19.31 23.12
C PRO A 37 15.63 -19.12 24.62
N SER A 38 15.47 -20.22 25.35
CA SER A 38 15.58 -20.21 26.80
C SER A 38 16.96 -19.69 27.26
N GLU A 39 16.97 -19.06 28.45
CA GLU A 39 18.20 -18.72 29.18
C GLU A 39 19.07 -19.97 29.48
N TYR A 40 18.47 -21.16 29.57
CA TYR A 40 19.17 -22.39 29.98
C TYR A 40 19.43 -23.33 28.82
N SER A 41 20.71 -23.50 28.48
CA SER A 41 21.15 -24.29 27.32
C SER A 41 20.82 -25.78 27.37
N CYS A 42 20.76 -26.36 28.57
CA CYS A 42 20.37 -27.75 28.75
C CYS A 42 18.98 -28.07 28.20
N LEU A 43 18.11 -27.07 28.08
CA LEU A 43 16.72 -27.25 27.65
C LEU A 43 16.55 -27.41 26.13
N ASP A 44 17.58 -27.16 25.33
CA ASP A 44 17.50 -27.15 23.87
C ASP A 44 17.01 -28.48 23.29
N ASN A 45 17.38 -29.61 23.92
CA ASN A 45 17.08 -30.97 23.44
C ASN A 45 15.87 -31.61 24.12
N PHE A 46 15.14 -30.87 24.98
CA PHE A 46 14.03 -31.43 25.76
C PHE A 46 12.69 -30.91 25.30
N LEU A 47 11.83 -31.78 24.76
CA LEU A 47 10.57 -31.38 24.15
C LEU A 47 9.40 -31.43 25.13
N THR A 48 9.53 -32.15 26.24
CA THR A 48 8.42 -32.42 27.15
C THR A 48 8.62 -31.77 28.51
N GLN A 49 7.51 -31.41 29.14
CA GLN A 49 7.48 -30.79 30.47
C GLN A 49 6.45 -31.47 31.37
N SER A 50 6.72 -31.49 32.67
CA SER A 50 5.77 -31.92 33.71
C SER A 50 5.79 -30.96 34.88
N THR A 51 4.63 -30.78 35.50
CA THR A 51 4.47 -29.91 36.67
C THR A 51 3.91 -30.71 37.83
N PHE A 52 4.56 -30.59 38.98
CA PHE A 52 4.22 -31.28 40.22
C PHE A 52 3.83 -30.25 41.28
N TYR A 53 2.67 -30.43 41.89
CA TYR A 53 2.17 -29.51 42.91
C TYR A 53 2.24 -30.12 44.30
N GLN A 54 2.62 -29.30 45.27
CA GLN A 54 2.50 -29.60 46.69
C GLN A 54 1.61 -28.54 47.33
N LEU A 55 0.34 -28.90 47.57
CA LEU A 55 -0.69 -28.01 48.08
C LEU A 55 -0.77 -28.08 49.61
N GLY A 56 -0.89 -26.92 50.26
CA GLY A 56 -1.17 -26.81 51.68
C GLY A 56 -2.53 -27.41 52.06
N ASN A 57 -2.60 -27.96 53.27
CA ASN A 57 -3.83 -28.57 53.79
C ASN A 57 -4.97 -27.54 53.81
N ARG A 58 -6.15 -27.90 53.27
CA ARG A 58 -7.37 -27.06 53.18
C ARG A 58 -7.36 -25.97 52.09
N LEU A 59 -6.48 -26.06 51.09
CA LEU A 59 -6.60 -25.22 49.91
C LEU A 59 -7.87 -25.56 49.11
N PRO A 60 -8.66 -24.57 48.68
CA PRO A 60 -9.90 -24.77 47.92
C PRO A 60 -9.65 -25.06 46.42
N VAL A 61 -8.45 -25.50 46.04
CA VAL A 61 -8.05 -25.65 44.63
C VAL A 61 -7.65 -27.09 44.32
N SER A 62 -8.12 -27.61 43.19
CA SER A 62 -7.80 -28.95 42.70
C SER A 62 -6.47 -28.98 41.96
N GLU A 63 -5.58 -29.94 42.31
CA GLU A 63 -4.32 -30.17 41.58
C GLU A 63 -4.58 -30.43 40.09
N THR A 64 -5.66 -31.13 39.74
CA THR A 64 -6.03 -31.42 38.35
C THR A 64 -6.34 -30.14 37.57
N ASN A 65 -7.01 -29.17 38.19
CA ASN A 65 -7.33 -27.88 37.57
C ASN A 65 -6.05 -27.06 37.37
N LEU A 66 -5.20 -26.99 38.40
CA LEU A 66 -3.91 -26.29 38.32
C LEU A 66 -2.99 -26.89 37.25
N LYS A 67 -2.95 -28.22 37.13
CA LYS A 67 -2.23 -28.92 36.05
C LYS A 67 -2.82 -28.61 34.67
N LYS A 68 -4.10 -28.30 34.54
CA LYS A 68 -4.70 -27.92 33.26
C LYS A 68 -4.37 -26.47 32.91
N GLU A 69 -4.47 -25.57 33.88
CA GLU A 69 -4.46 -24.12 33.65
C GLU A 69 -3.08 -23.47 33.71
N PHE A 70 -2.17 -23.97 34.56
CA PHE A 70 -0.90 -23.30 34.86
C PHE A 70 0.36 -24.11 34.50
N PHE A 71 1.47 -23.39 34.42
CA PHE A 71 2.81 -23.86 34.07
C PHE A 71 2.89 -24.59 32.74
N ASN A 72 2.27 -24.01 31.71
CA ASN A 72 2.49 -24.36 30.31
C ASN A 72 3.64 -23.50 29.75
N ILE A 73 4.88 -24.01 29.80
CA ILE A 73 6.04 -23.27 29.27
C ILE A 73 5.98 -23.32 27.75
N LYS A 74 6.05 -22.15 27.11
CA LYS A 74 5.98 -22.08 25.64
C LYS A 74 7.13 -22.85 25.00
N GLY A 75 6.82 -23.65 23.99
CA GLY A 75 7.80 -24.47 23.27
C GLY A 75 8.07 -25.85 23.89
N TYR A 76 7.18 -26.35 24.76
CA TYR A 76 7.22 -27.70 25.31
C TYR A 76 5.84 -28.38 25.23
N ILE A 77 5.85 -29.70 25.13
CA ILE A 77 4.68 -30.57 25.18
C ILE A 77 4.42 -30.95 26.65
N LYS A 78 3.19 -30.79 27.12
CA LYS A 78 2.84 -31.14 28.50
C LYS A 78 2.60 -32.65 28.62
N GLU A 79 3.39 -33.30 29.45
CA GLU A 79 3.23 -34.70 29.84
C GLU A 79 2.93 -34.79 31.33
N ALA A 80 2.12 -35.77 31.73
CA ALA A 80 1.66 -35.88 33.11
C ALA A 80 2.82 -36.15 34.09
N ASP A 81 3.64 -37.17 33.83
CA ASP A 81 4.57 -37.69 34.84
C ASP A 81 6.03 -37.82 34.38
N ASN A 82 6.27 -37.84 33.06
CA ASN A 82 7.58 -38.20 32.47
C ASN A 82 8.27 -37.07 31.69
N GLY A 83 7.82 -35.83 31.90
CA GLY A 83 8.42 -34.65 31.29
C GLY A 83 9.92 -34.52 31.61
N GLN A 84 10.69 -34.15 30.60
CA GLN A 84 12.13 -33.94 30.71
C GLN A 84 12.47 -32.65 31.49
N LEU A 85 11.66 -31.60 31.30
CA LEU A 85 11.62 -30.40 32.15
C LEU A 85 10.63 -30.65 33.30
N LYS A 86 11.08 -30.56 34.54
CA LYS A 86 10.24 -30.78 35.73
C LYS A 86 10.10 -29.50 36.53
N ILE A 87 8.86 -29.06 36.75
CA ILE A 87 8.53 -27.85 37.51
C ILE A 87 7.84 -28.29 38.80
N PHE A 88 8.48 -28.06 39.94
CA PHE A 88 7.94 -28.34 41.26
C PHE A 88 7.39 -27.05 41.87
N VAL A 89 6.14 -27.06 42.27
CA VAL A 89 5.41 -25.88 42.76
C VAL A 89 4.82 -26.19 44.12
N THR A 90 5.25 -25.47 45.16
CA THR A 90 4.69 -25.59 46.50
C THR A 90 3.83 -24.36 46.79
N ILE A 91 2.56 -24.59 47.13
CA ILE A 91 1.57 -23.55 47.43
C ILE A 91 1.05 -23.78 48.85
N PRO A 92 1.56 -23.07 49.87
CA PRO A 92 0.92 -22.96 51.18
C PRO A 92 -0.43 -22.22 51.11
N VAL A 93 -1.24 -22.34 52.16
CA VAL A 93 -2.50 -21.58 52.28
C VAL A 93 -2.19 -20.08 52.35
N PRO A 94 -2.78 -19.24 51.49
CA PRO A 94 -2.63 -17.78 51.57
C PRO A 94 -3.08 -17.20 52.92
N GLU A 95 -2.35 -16.20 53.38
CA GLU A 95 -2.64 -15.51 54.65
C GLU A 95 -3.48 -14.26 54.36
N TYR A 96 -4.72 -14.23 54.87
CA TYR A 96 -5.56 -13.03 54.81
C TYR A 96 -4.93 -11.90 55.63
N GLN A 97 -4.88 -10.69 55.07
CA GLN A 97 -4.32 -9.51 55.74
C GLN A 97 -5.39 -8.52 56.18
N LYS A 98 -6.16 -8.00 55.22
CA LYS A 98 -7.16 -6.94 55.48
C LYS A 98 -8.13 -6.81 54.32
N SER A 99 -9.32 -6.30 54.60
CA SER A 99 -10.28 -5.89 53.58
C SER A 99 -10.43 -4.36 53.51
N ARG A 100 -10.76 -3.86 52.32
CA ARG A 100 -11.09 -2.45 52.03
C ARG A 100 -12.40 -2.40 51.25
N ILE A 101 -13.09 -1.26 51.29
CA ILE A 101 -14.34 -1.06 50.57
C ILE A 101 -14.19 0.23 49.75
N ASP A 102 -14.43 0.13 48.44
CA ASP A 102 -14.63 1.32 47.61
C ASP A 102 -16.10 1.50 47.26
N THR A 103 -16.44 2.72 46.86
CA THR A 103 -17.79 3.08 46.41
C THR A 103 -17.74 3.49 44.95
N ILE A 104 -18.54 2.85 44.10
CA ILE A 104 -18.64 3.15 42.66
C ILE A 104 -20.00 3.80 42.38
N PHE A 105 -20.00 4.96 41.72
CA PHE A 105 -21.23 5.63 41.30
C PHE A 105 -21.60 5.27 39.86
N ASN A 106 -22.76 4.63 39.66
CA ASN A 106 -23.27 4.33 38.34
C ASN A 106 -24.09 5.52 37.80
N LYS A 107 -23.54 6.23 36.81
CA LYS A 107 -24.16 7.41 36.20
C LYS A 107 -25.48 7.11 35.48
N LYS A 108 -25.70 5.88 35.00
CA LYS A 108 -26.94 5.51 34.27
C LYS A 108 -28.09 5.22 35.22
N THR A 109 -27.81 4.61 36.36
CA THR A 109 -28.83 4.23 37.36
C THR A 109 -28.91 5.21 38.53
N LEU A 110 -28.01 6.19 38.60
CA LEU A 110 -27.88 7.19 39.67
C LEU A 110 -27.75 6.54 41.08
N LYS A 111 -27.13 5.37 41.15
CA LYS A 111 -26.96 4.59 42.39
C LYS A 111 -25.49 4.33 42.68
N PHE A 112 -25.15 4.32 43.97
CA PHE A 112 -23.85 3.85 44.46
C PHE A 112 -23.88 2.34 44.65
N SER A 113 -22.77 1.68 44.37
CA SER A 113 -22.49 0.30 44.76
C SER A 113 -21.21 0.23 45.58
N TYR A 114 -21.14 -0.72 46.50
CA TYR A 114 -20.01 -0.92 47.41
C TYR A 114 -19.24 -2.16 47.00
N VAL A 115 -17.93 -2.03 46.75
CA VAL A 115 -17.09 -3.13 46.29
C VAL A 115 -16.06 -3.45 47.37
N PRO A 116 -16.12 -4.62 48.02
CA PRO A 116 -15.09 -5.05 48.94
C PRO A 116 -13.90 -5.64 48.19
N TYR A 117 -12.72 -5.38 48.74
CA TYR A 117 -11.43 -5.89 48.29
C TYR A 117 -10.77 -6.59 49.45
N SER A 118 -10.40 -7.86 49.29
CA SER A 118 -9.66 -8.61 50.29
C SER A 118 -8.21 -8.79 49.85
N SER A 119 -7.27 -8.52 50.75
CA SER A 119 -5.84 -8.64 50.52
C SER A 119 -5.32 -9.93 51.12
N PHE A 120 -4.65 -10.74 50.31
CA PHE A 120 -4.03 -12.01 50.70
C PHE A 120 -2.53 -11.97 50.44
N LYS A 121 -1.75 -12.43 51.40
CA LYS A 121 -0.33 -12.72 51.20
C LYS A 121 -0.20 -14.13 50.65
N VAL A 122 0.29 -14.24 49.42
CA VAL A 122 0.46 -15.49 48.70
C VAL A 122 1.95 -15.79 48.61
N ILE A 123 2.36 -16.97 49.08
CA ILE A 123 3.73 -17.46 48.97
C ILE A 123 3.71 -18.66 48.03
N VAL A 124 4.52 -18.66 46.97
CA VAL A 124 4.65 -19.81 46.07
C VAL A 124 6.12 -20.11 45.87
N LYS A 125 6.52 -21.36 46.09
CA LYS A 125 7.90 -21.80 45.86
C LYS A 125 7.96 -22.58 44.55
N VAL A 126 8.87 -22.20 43.67
CA VAL A 126 9.11 -22.89 42.41
C VAL A 126 10.52 -23.41 42.36
N GLU A 127 10.67 -24.67 41.99
CA GLU A 127 11.94 -25.30 41.65
C GLU A 127 11.82 -25.95 40.27
N VAL A 128 12.74 -25.64 39.36
CA VAL A 128 12.77 -26.17 38.00
C VAL A 128 14.00 -27.03 37.86
N LYS A 129 13.78 -28.29 37.47
CA LYS A 129 14.82 -29.27 37.23
C LYS A 129 14.86 -29.67 35.78
N CYS A 130 16.07 -29.79 35.28
CA CYS A 130 16.37 -30.40 34.00
C CYS A 130 17.07 -31.73 34.30
N GLN A 131 16.42 -32.86 33.98
CA GLN A 131 16.81 -34.18 34.46
C GLN A 131 16.92 -34.23 36.00
N SER A 132 18.14 -34.22 36.55
CA SER A 132 18.43 -34.22 37.99
C SER A 132 19.02 -32.91 38.51
N GLN A 133 19.34 -31.96 37.62
CA GLN A 133 19.97 -30.69 37.99
C GLN A 133 18.92 -29.60 38.16
N THR A 134 18.96 -28.89 39.30
CA THR A 134 18.17 -27.69 39.52
C THR A 134 18.76 -26.54 38.71
N ILE A 135 17.96 -25.99 37.79
CA ILE A 135 18.37 -24.88 36.90
C ILE A 135 17.78 -23.55 37.34
N TYR A 136 16.66 -23.56 38.04
CA TYR A 136 16.02 -22.35 38.55
C TYR A 136 15.28 -22.66 39.85
N LYS A 137 15.37 -21.74 40.81
CA LYS A 137 14.66 -21.84 42.10
C LYS A 137 14.33 -20.45 42.61
N GLU A 138 13.08 -20.21 42.95
CA GLU A 138 12.63 -18.93 43.47
C GLU A 138 11.44 -19.08 44.42
N GLU A 139 11.39 -18.23 45.44
CA GLU A 139 10.25 -18.08 46.35
C GLU A 139 9.57 -16.75 46.06
N PHE A 140 8.34 -16.82 45.55
CA PHE A 140 7.51 -15.67 45.25
C PHE A 140 6.68 -15.33 46.47
N ASN A 141 6.80 -14.10 46.94
CA ASN A 141 6.03 -13.57 48.06
C ASN A 141 5.30 -12.32 47.59
N THR A 142 4.02 -12.47 47.26
CA THR A 142 3.19 -11.40 46.70
C THR A 142 2.01 -11.09 47.61
N ASN A 143 1.52 -9.85 47.52
CA ASN A 143 0.26 -9.45 48.14
C ASN A 143 -0.77 -9.28 47.02
N GLU A 144 -1.76 -10.15 46.98
CA GLU A 144 -2.80 -10.17 45.97
C GLU A 144 -4.09 -9.54 46.51
N ILE A 145 -4.70 -8.67 45.72
CA ILE A 145 -5.95 -7.99 46.07
C ILE A 145 -7.04 -8.59 45.20
N VAL A 146 -8.06 -9.16 45.83
CA VAL A 146 -9.19 -9.79 45.15
C VAL A 146 -10.45 -8.97 45.40
N THR A 147 -11.16 -8.67 44.32
CA THR A 147 -12.49 -8.04 44.35
C THR A 147 -13.58 -9.09 44.49
N SER A 148 -14.53 -8.86 45.38
CA SER A 148 -15.80 -9.59 45.38
C SER A 148 -16.90 -8.77 44.68
N ASP A 149 -18.06 -9.39 44.47
CA ASP A 149 -19.16 -8.77 43.74
C ASP A 149 -19.68 -7.48 44.41
N PRO A 150 -20.14 -6.50 43.62
CA PRO A 150 -20.64 -5.23 44.15
C PRO A 150 -21.95 -5.40 44.91
N PHE A 151 -22.04 -4.79 46.09
CA PHE A 151 -23.26 -4.73 46.89
C PHE A 151 -24.06 -3.47 46.60
N ALA A 152 -25.38 -3.60 46.47
CA ALA A 152 -26.28 -2.48 46.15
C ALA A 152 -26.54 -1.57 47.36
N THR A 153 -26.43 -2.08 48.59
CA THR A 153 -26.66 -1.31 49.82
C THR A 153 -25.56 -1.57 50.86
N LEU A 154 -25.37 -0.62 51.77
CA LEU A 154 -24.42 -0.73 52.87
C LEU A 154 -24.83 -1.81 53.90
N GLU A 155 -26.13 -2.14 53.98
CA GLU A 155 -26.64 -3.20 54.83
C GLU A 155 -26.34 -4.59 54.25
N ASP A 156 -26.52 -4.77 52.94
CA ASP A 156 -26.16 -6.01 52.24
C ASP A 156 -24.65 -6.27 52.31
N LEU A 157 -23.85 -5.21 52.18
CA LEU A 157 -22.40 -5.28 52.37
C LEU A 157 -22.03 -5.78 53.78
N LYS A 158 -22.64 -5.21 54.83
CA LYS A 158 -22.37 -5.63 56.21
C LYS A 158 -22.77 -7.09 56.47
N LYS A 159 -23.89 -7.54 55.90
CA LYS A 159 -24.32 -8.95 55.96
C LYS A 159 -23.36 -9.87 55.21
N GLY A 160 -22.91 -9.46 54.01
CA GLY A 160 -21.93 -10.19 53.20
C GLY A 160 -20.57 -10.31 53.88
N LEU A 161 -20.03 -9.21 54.41
CA LEU A 161 -18.73 -9.17 55.09
C LEU A 161 -18.74 -9.99 56.40
N ASN A 162 -19.81 -9.89 57.20
CA ASN A 162 -19.92 -10.72 58.41
C ASN A 162 -19.94 -12.22 58.08
N LYS A 163 -20.55 -12.62 56.96
CA LYS A 163 -20.57 -14.03 56.55
C LYS A 163 -19.17 -14.51 56.13
N ILE A 164 -18.44 -13.67 55.41
CA ILE A 164 -17.08 -13.94 54.92
C ILE A 164 -16.06 -13.99 56.09
N GLU A 165 -16.11 -13.03 57.02
CA GLU A 165 -15.17 -12.92 58.15
C GLU A 165 -15.44 -13.93 59.28
N VAL A 166 -16.71 -14.27 59.56
CA VAL A 166 -17.07 -15.17 60.69
C VAL A 166 -16.94 -16.65 60.31
N ASN A 167 -17.26 -17.03 59.07
CA ASN A 167 -17.23 -18.43 58.65
C ASN A 167 -15.92 -18.86 57.98
N ASN A 168 -14.98 -17.93 57.77
CA ASN A 168 -13.71 -18.18 57.07
C ASN A 168 -13.93 -18.82 55.69
N GLU A 169 -14.99 -18.40 55.00
CA GLU A 169 -15.47 -18.91 53.70
C GLU A 169 -14.77 -18.23 52.51
N TYR A 170 -13.55 -17.73 52.67
CA TYR A 170 -12.76 -17.11 51.59
C TYR A 170 -12.31 -18.09 50.49
N GLY A 171 -13.00 -19.22 50.30
CA GLY A 171 -12.59 -20.28 49.37
C GLY A 171 -12.35 -19.73 47.96
N ASP A 172 -13.35 -19.04 47.43
CA ASP A 172 -13.31 -18.47 46.08
C ASP A 172 -12.29 -17.31 45.98
N GLU A 173 -12.19 -16.45 46.99
CA GLU A 173 -11.20 -15.37 47.01
C GLU A 173 -9.76 -15.88 47.13
N ILE A 174 -9.53 -16.92 47.93
CA ILE A 174 -8.23 -17.59 48.07
C ILE A 174 -7.84 -18.25 46.74
N GLU A 175 -8.77 -18.94 46.07
CA GLU A 175 -8.55 -19.51 44.74
C GLU A 175 -8.16 -18.42 43.73
N LYS A 176 -8.92 -17.31 43.67
CA LYS A 176 -8.60 -16.15 42.82
C LYS A 176 -7.22 -15.56 43.12
N ALA A 177 -6.87 -15.37 44.40
CA ALA A 177 -5.58 -14.85 44.80
C ALA A 177 -4.43 -15.77 44.33
N ILE A 178 -4.61 -17.09 44.44
CA ILE A 178 -3.66 -18.09 43.95
C ILE A 178 -3.54 -17.99 42.42
N HIS A 179 -4.65 -17.94 41.69
CA HIS A 179 -4.65 -17.85 40.23
C HIS A 179 -3.86 -16.61 39.76
N ILE A 180 -4.12 -15.44 40.33
CA ILE A 180 -3.40 -14.20 40.01
C ILE A 180 -1.88 -14.36 40.25
N ALA A 181 -1.49 -14.96 41.38
CA ALA A 181 -0.07 -15.20 41.67
C ALA A 181 0.55 -16.19 40.67
N LEU A 182 -0.13 -17.29 40.36
CA LEU A 182 0.34 -18.29 39.40
C LEU A 182 0.45 -17.75 37.98
N GLU A 183 -0.45 -16.88 37.54
CA GLU A 183 -0.34 -16.18 36.24
C GLU A 183 0.95 -15.36 36.15
N LYS A 184 1.28 -14.58 37.18
CA LYS A 184 2.52 -13.78 37.23
C LYS A 184 3.76 -14.67 37.18
N ILE A 185 3.75 -15.77 37.93
CA ILE A 185 4.87 -16.72 37.96
C ILE A 185 5.00 -17.42 36.61
N GLN A 186 3.88 -17.82 36.00
CA GLN A 186 3.85 -18.40 34.66
C GLN A 186 4.52 -17.49 33.65
N VAL A 187 4.22 -16.18 33.64
CA VAL A 187 4.86 -15.20 32.75
C VAL A 187 6.37 -15.17 32.97
N LYS A 188 6.83 -15.09 34.21
CA LYS A 188 8.26 -15.04 34.54
C LYS A 188 9.00 -16.33 34.15
N LEU A 189 8.42 -17.49 34.44
CA LEU A 189 8.99 -18.76 34.03
C LEU A 189 9.04 -18.88 32.52
N ASN A 190 8.01 -18.38 31.84
CA ASN A 190 7.98 -18.28 30.40
C ASN A 190 9.16 -17.45 29.87
N GLU A 191 9.42 -16.26 30.42
CA GLU A 191 10.55 -15.42 30.00
C GLU A 191 11.90 -16.13 30.12
N LYS A 192 12.06 -16.98 31.14
CA LYS A 192 13.33 -17.68 31.42
C LYS A 192 13.49 -19.00 30.69
N LEU A 193 12.44 -19.81 30.67
CA LEU A 193 12.46 -21.22 30.25
C LEU A 193 11.87 -21.43 28.86
N GLY A 194 11.03 -20.51 28.40
CA GLY A 194 10.25 -20.66 27.19
C GLY A 194 11.01 -20.37 25.91
N TYR A 195 10.42 -20.82 24.81
CA TYR A 195 10.83 -20.45 23.47
C TYR A 195 9.72 -19.66 22.78
N TYR A 196 10.08 -18.53 22.16
CA TYR A 196 9.12 -17.63 21.52
C TYR A 196 9.46 -17.43 20.06
N PRO A 197 8.46 -17.49 19.15
CA PRO A 197 8.63 -16.90 17.84
C PRO A 197 8.80 -15.39 18.01
N GLN A 198 9.77 -14.83 17.31
CA GLN A 198 9.96 -13.40 17.16
C GLN A 198 10.35 -13.09 15.72
N VAL A 199 10.38 -11.80 15.40
CA VAL A 199 10.74 -11.33 14.08
C VAL A 199 12.06 -10.57 14.16
N SER A 200 13.05 -11.02 13.39
CA SER A 200 14.32 -10.29 13.27
C SER A 200 14.31 -9.44 12.01
N LYS A 201 14.85 -8.22 12.12
CA LYS A 201 14.99 -7.30 11.00
C LYS A 201 16.45 -7.21 10.60
N GLU A 202 16.78 -7.77 9.44
CA GLU A 202 18.14 -7.79 8.91
C GLU A 202 18.30 -6.79 7.78
N THR A 203 19.36 -5.98 7.82
CA THR A 203 19.58 -4.91 6.84
C THR A 203 20.82 -5.22 6.00
N PHE A 204 20.61 -5.46 4.71
CA PHE A 204 21.68 -5.58 3.73
C PHE A 204 21.78 -4.32 2.88
N VAL A 205 22.97 -4.09 2.34
CA VAL A 205 23.28 -2.93 1.50
C VAL A 205 23.72 -3.43 0.14
N PHE A 206 23.15 -2.90 -0.95
CA PHE A 206 23.42 -3.36 -2.31
C PHE A 206 23.89 -2.24 -3.20
N LEU A 207 24.88 -2.54 -4.05
CA LEU A 207 25.47 -1.60 -5.00
C LEU A 207 24.49 -1.33 -6.14
N THR A 208 24.17 -0.06 -6.40
CA THR A 208 23.22 0.35 -7.46
C THR A 208 23.90 0.93 -8.70
N SER A 209 25.23 1.02 -8.67
CA SER A 209 26.03 1.65 -9.70
C SER A 209 26.39 0.66 -10.79
N VAL A 210 25.58 0.61 -11.84
CA VAL A 210 25.72 -0.34 -12.96
C VAL A 210 27.10 -0.28 -13.62
N GLU A 211 27.72 0.89 -13.65
CA GLU A 211 29.04 1.11 -14.25
C GLU A 211 30.22 0.67 -13.37
N HIS A 212 29.98 0.27 -12.12
CA HIS A 212 31.04 -0.15 -11.21
C HIS A 212 31.53 -1.57 -11.58
N PRO A 213 32.84 -1.84 -11.57
CA PRO A 213 33.39 -3.14 -11.98
C PRO A 213 32.80 -4.36 -11.24
N GLU A 214 32.47 -4.18 -9.96
CA GLU A 214 31.90 -5.23 -9.10
C GLU A 214 30.38 -5.40 -9.22
N TYR A 215 29.68 -4.58 -10.02
CA TYR A 215 28.22 -4.55 -10.04
C TYR A 215 27.60 -5.91 -10.36
N LYS A 216 28.11 -6.60 -11.38
CA LYS A 216 27.56 -7.88 -11.82
C LYS A 216 27.60 -8.94 -10.71
N GLN A 217 28.75 -9.11 -10.06
CA GLN A 217 28.95 -10.10 -9.01
C GLN A 217 28.25 -9.71 -7.69
N MET A 218 28.17 -8.41 -7.37
CA MET A 218 27.37 -7.94 -6.23
C MET A 218 25.86 -8.14 -6.46
N LEU A 219 25.39 -8.03 -7.70
CA LEU A 219 24.00 -8.33 -8.07
C LEU A 219 23.70 -9.83 -7.98
N GLU A 220 24.65 -10.71 -8.33
CA GLU A 220 24.52 -12.15 -8.13
C GLU A 220 24.39 -12.49 -6.64
N PHE A 221 25.24 -11.89 -5.78
CA PHE A 221 25.09 -11.99 -4.33
C PHE A 221 23.71 -11.50 -3.85
N GLU A 222 23.25 -10.34 -4.32
CA GLU A 222 21.93 -9.79 -3.95
C GLU A 222 20.79 -10.75 -4.28
N LYS A 223 20.81 -11.35 -5.48
CA LYS A 223 19.80 -12.31 -5.93
C LYS A 223 19.80 -13.55 -5.03
N GLU A 224 20.97 -14.10 -4.78
CA GLU A 224 21.09 -15.33 -3.99
C GLU A 224 20.70 -15.09 -2.52
N ILE A 225 21.22 -14.04 -1.86
CA ILE A 225 20.85 -13.75 -0.47
C ILE A 225 19.36 -13.41 -0.33
N THR A 226 18.77 -12.72 -1.32
CA THR A 226 17.32 -12.45 -1.35
C THR A 226 16.54 -13.76 -1.46
N ALA A 227 16.98 -14.71 -2.29
CA ALA A 227 16.32 -16.00 -2.46
C ALA A 227 16.43 -16.87 -1.20
N GLN A 228 17.60 -16.90 -0.55
CA GLN A 228 17.80 -17.61 0.72
C GLN A 228 16.95 -17.02 1.85
N LEU A 229 16.95 -15.70 2.02
CA LEU A 229 16.18 -15.03 3.09
C LEU A 229 14.66 -15.25 2.97
N LYS A 230 14.14 -15.43 1.75
CA LYS A 230 12.73 -15.80 1.53
C LYS A 230 12.39 -17.23 1.96
N LYS A 231 13.38 -18.11 2.05
CA LYS A 231 13.22 -19.53 2.44
C LYS A 231 13.46 -19.76 3.94
N VAL A 232 13.90 -18.74 4.67
CA VAL A 232 14.15 -18.84 6.11
C VAL A 232 12.84 -19.09 6.84
N THR A 233 12.83 -20.11 7.68
CA THR A 233 11.70 -20.47 8.55
C THR A 233 12.20 -20.64 9.99
N LEU A 234 11.32 -20.85 10.96
CA LEU A 234 11.74 -21.20 12.33
C LEU A 234 12.55 -22.52 12.39
N ALA A 235 12.46 -23.38 11.37
CA ALA A 235 13.13 -24.68 11.33
C ALA A 235 14.38 -24.71 10.44
N SER A 236 14.54 -23.74 9.53
CA SER A 236 15.62 -23.72 8.55
C SER A 236 16.17 -22.31 8.39
N GLY A 237 17.48 -22.17 8.60
CA GLY A 237 18.22 -20.93 8.34
C GLY A 237 18.66 -20.82 6.88
N ILE A 238 19.69 -19.99 6.64
CA ILE A 238 20.33 -19.82 5.34
C ILE A 238 21.19 -21.06 5.02
N ASP A 239 21.18 -21.52 3.78
CA ASP A 239 22.09 -22.56 3.30
C ASP A 239 23.53 -22.03 3.21
N GLU A 240 24.39 -22.48 4.12
CA GLU A 240 25.80 -22.10 4.16
C GLU A 240 26.54 -22.48 2.86
N GLN A 241 26.27 -23.66 2.29
CA GLN A 241 26.98 -24.16 1.12
C GLN A 241 26.72 -23.28 -0.10
N ALA A 242 25.46 -22.86 -0.29
CA ALA A 242 25.09 -21.90 -1.33
C ALA A 242 25.77 -20.52 -1.13
N MET A 243 26.06 -20.15 0.12
CA MET A 243 26.68 -18.85 0.45
C MET A 243 28.20 -18.83 0.33
N LEU A 244 28.88 -19.98 0.43
CA LEU A 244 30.35 -20.05 0.41
C LEU A 244 31.01 -19.31 -0.77
N PRO A 245 30.55 -19.45 -2.03
CA PRO A 245 31.18 -18.74 -3.16
C PRO A 245 31.05 -17.22 -3.03
N HIS A 246 29.91 -16.73 -2.53
CA HIS A 246 29.66 -15.31 -2.36
C HIS A 246 30.42 -14.72 -1.17
N LEU A 247 30.54 -15.47 -0.08
CA LEU A 247 31.38 -15.09 1.06
C LEU A 247 32.83 -14.93 0.63
N ALA A 248 33.40 -15.95 -0.03
CA ALA A 248 34.78 -15.90 -0.51
C ALA A 248 35.02 -14.70 -1.44
N TYR A 249 34.06 -14.41 -2.33
CA TYR A 249 34.11 -13.24 -3.19
C TYR A 249 34.10 -11.93 -2.37
N LEU A 250 33.13 -11.73 -1.47
CA LEU A 250 33.06 -10.53 -0.64
C LEU A 250 34.30 -10.34 0.25
N GLU A 251 34.83 -11.42 0.84
CA GLU A 251 36.07 -11.40 1.62
C GLU A 251 37.27 -10.96 0.75
N SER A 252 37.35 -11.43 -0.50
CA SER A 252 38.41 -11.03 -1.45
C SER A 252 38.39 -9.54 -1.78
N LEU A 253 37.21 -8.92 -1.79
CA LEU A 253 37.06 -7.49 -2.06
C LEU A 253 37.70 -6.61 -0.99
N LEU A 254 37.85 -7.09 0.25
CA LEU A 254 38.54 -6.33 1.30
C LEU A 254 40.05 -6.22 1.06
N VAL A 255 40.62 -7.16 0.30
CA VAL A 255 42.02 -7.10 -0.17
C VAL A 255 42.14 -6.15 -1.36
N LYS A 256 41.21 -6.26 -2.32
CA LYS A 256 41.15 -5.40 -3.52
C LYS A 256 40.90 -3.93 -3.19
N TYR A 257 40.07 -3.67 -2.18
CA TYR A 257 39.71 -2.34 -1.70
C TYR A 257 40.20 -2.14 -0.27
N PRO A 258 41.50 -1.83 -0.07
CA PRO A 258 42.08 -1.61 1.25
C PRO A 258 41.48 -0.38 1.94
N GLN A 259 41.72 -0.24 3.25
CA GLN A 259 41.20 0.89 4.02
C GLN A 259 41.84 2.20 3.53
N SER A 260 41.02 3.05 2.91
CA SER A 260 41.34 4.41 2.49
C SER A 260 40.04 5.20 2.39
N ASP A 261 40.14 6.52 2.43
CA ASP A 261 38.96 7.41 2.35
C ASP A 261 38.14 7.13 1.09
N GLU A 262 38.81 6.78 0.00
CA GLU A 262 38.15 6.58 -1.27
C GLU A 262 37.39 5.25 -1.38
N ASN A 263 37.82 4.24 -0.62
CA ASN A 263 37.19 2.92 -0.60
C ASN A 263 36.08 2.80 0.46
N THR A 264 35.84 3.86 1.24
CA THR A 264 34.95 3.83 2.41
C THR A 264 33.55 3.30 2.07
N LYS A 265 32.94 3.71 0.95
CA LYS A 265 31.58 3.29 0.56
C LYS A 265 31.51 1.82 0.15
N ILE A 266 32.45 1.35 -0.67
CA ILE A 266 32.45 -0.05 -1.13
C ILE A 266 32.80 -0.97 0.05
N ARG A 267 33.75 -0.57 0.90
CA ARG A 267 34.06 -1.30 2.14
C ARG A 267 32.87 -1.34 3.08
N PHE A 268 32.10 -0.26 3.23
CA PHE A 268 30.89 -0.24 4.05
C PHE A 268 29.87 -1.32 3.60
N ILE A 269 29.61 -1.41 2.29
CA ILE A 269 28.74 -2.44 1.70
C ILE A 269 29.25 -3.83 2.07
N ILE A 270 30.55 -4.08 1.81
CA ILE A 270 31.19 -5.38 2.02
C ILE A 270 31.16 -5.77 3.51
N THR A 271 31.65 -4.91 4.40
CA THR A 271 31.75 -5.21 5.83
C THR A 271 30.39 -5.37 6.47
N ASN A 272 29.38 -4.57 6.09
CA ASN A 272 28.00 -4.75 6.58
C ASN A 272 27.43 -6.10 6.13
N ASN A 273 27.55 -6.43 4.84
CA ASN A 273 26.97 -7.66 4.32
C ASN A 273 27.68 -8.90 4.85
N LEU A 274 29.02 -8.88 4.97
CA LEU A 274 29.78 -9.96 5.60
C LEU A 274 29.41 -10.12 7.07
N SER A 275 29.33 -9.01 7.83
CA SER A 275 29.00 -9.10 9.24
C SER A 275 27.58 -9.61 9.47
N GLN A 276 26.60 -9.13 8.68
CA GLN A 276 25.21 -9.61 8.75
C GLN A 276 25.09 -11.06 8.31
N LEU A 277 25.76 -11.45 7.22
CA LEU A 277 25.69 -12.82 6.72
C LEU A 277 26.38 -13.79 7.68
N TYR A 278 27.57 -13.48 8.20
CA TYR A 278 28.20 -14.32 9.23
C TYR A 278 27.44 -14.31 10.55
N PHE A 279 26.78 -13.20 10.89
CA PHE A 279 25.82 -13.21 11.98
C PHE A 279 24.75 -14.26 11.66
N LEU A 280 24.06 -14.19 10.52
CA LEU A 280 22.99 -15.14 10.14
C LEU A 280 23.45 -16.59 10.02
N LEU A 281 24.66 -16.83 9.50
CA LEU A 281 25.35 -18.11 9.42
C LEU A 281 26.00 -18.55 10.73
N GLU A 282 25.74 -17.85 11.82
CA GLU A 282 26.01 -18.38 13.16
C GLU A 282 27.51 -18.44 13.51
N ASN A 283 28.33 -17.75 12.72
CA ASN A 283 29.77 -17.67 12.93
C ASN A 283 30.11 -16.43 13.75
N ARG A 284 30.07 -16.58 15.08
CA ARG A 284 30.31 -15.49 16.04
C ARG A 284 31.63 -14.78 15.78
N GLU A 285 32.72 -15.54 15.58
CA GLU A 285 34.07 -14.99 15.41
C GLU A 285 34.13 -14.08 14.17
N LYS A 286 33.71 -14.60 13.00
CA LYS A 286 33.71 -13.81 11.77
C LYS A 286 32.70 -12.66 11.82
N ALA A 287 31.52 -12.85 12.41
CA ALA A 287 30.53 -11.79 12.56
C ALA A 287 31.10 -10.61 13.36
N LEU A 288 31.74 -10.90 14.50
CA LEU A 288 32.41 -9.88 15.33
C LEU A 288 33.59 -9.25 14.59
N PHE A 289 34.41 -10.04 13.90
CA PHE A 289 35.54 -9.54 13.12
C PHE A 289 35.09 -8.53 12.05
N TYR A 290 34.10 -8.88 11.22
CA TYR A 290 33.61 -7.97 10.18
C TYR A 290 32.80 -6.80 10.74
N ALA A 291 32.11 -6.97 11.88
CA ALA A 291 31.45 -5.86 12.57
C ALA A 291 32.48 -4.85 13.11
N ASP A 292 33.62 -5.31 13.62
CA ASP A 292 34.74 -4.46 14.02
C ASP A 292 35.36 -3.73 12.82
N LEU A 293 35.54 -4.42 11.68
CA LEU A 293 35.96 -3.78 10.44
C LEU A 293 34.96 -2.72 9.95
N LEU A 294 33.66 -2.96 10.11
CA LEU A 294 32.61 -1.98 9.81
C LEU A 294 32.71 -0.75 10.73
N ILE A 295 33.02 -0.93 12.01
CA ILE A 295 33.27 0.20 12.95
C ILE A 295 34.53 0.96 12.53
N LYS A 296 35.60 0.26 12.17
CA LYS A 296 36.87 0.87 11.73
C LYS A 296 36.76 1.61 10.39
N ASN A 297 35.81 1.22 9.54
CA ASN A 297 35.53 1.89 8.27
C ASN A 297 34.91 3.30 8.44
N ASP A 298 34.52 3.69 9.65
CA ASP A 298 34.00 5.04 9.98
C ASP A 298 32.75 5.52 9.22
N MET A 299 32.07 4.61 8.52
CA MET A 299 30.79 4.88 7.90
C MET A 299 29.70 4.14 8.68
N ARG A 300 28.84 4.90 9.37
CA ARG A 300 27.75 4.36 10.21
C ARG A 300 28.21 3.34 11.26
N LYS A 301 29.22 3.72 12.06
CA LYS A 301 29.77 2.93 13.18
C LYS A 301 28.70 2.32 14.11
N VAL A 302 27.55 2.99 14.25
CA VAL A 302 26.42 2.51 15.07
C VAL A 302 25.94 1.13 14.60
N TRP A 303 25.91 0.85 13.30
CA TRP A 303 25.44 -0.43 12.77
C TRP A 303 26.37 -1.58 13.16
N GLY A 304 27.69 -1.35 13.12
CA GLY A 304 28.66 -2.32 13.62
C GLY A 304 28.53 -2.54 15.12
N ARG A 305 28.32 -1.47 15.92
CA ARG A 305 28.10 -1.58 17.38
C ARG A 305 26.83 -2.35 17.72
N GLU A 306 25.72 -2.05 17.04
CA GLU A 306 24.46 -2.78 17.19
C GLU A 306 24.66 -4.26 16.90
N LEU A 307 25.37 -4.59 15.83
CA LEU A 307 25.64 -5.98 15.48
C LEU A 307 26.57 -6.65 16.48
N VAL A 308 27.58 -5.96 17.03
CA VAL A 308 28.41 -6.47 18.13
C VAL A 308 27.57 -6.75 19.37
N VAL A 309 26.67 -5.84 19.77
CA VAL A 309 25.77 -6.05 20.91
C VAL A 309 24.84 -7.24 20.65
N ARG A 310 24.20 -7.28 19.48
CA ARG A 310 23.35 -8.42 19.08
C ARG A 310 24.13 -9.73 19.11
N THR A 311 25.37 -9.73 18.61
CA THR A 311 26.23 -10.92 18.55
C THR A 311 26.73 -11.32 19.95
N ASN A 312 27.03 -10.38 20.84
CA ASN A 312 27.45 -10.75 22.20
C ASN A 312 26.30 -11.22 23.08
N ASN A 313 25.10 -10.67 22.87
CA ASN A 313 23.90 -11.06 23.60
C ASN A 313 23.21 -12.29 22.99
N SER A 314 23.63 -12.72 21.79
CA SER A 314 23.14 -13.95 21.18
C SER A 314 23.89 -15.15 21.76
N PHE A 315 23.16 -16.18 22.15
CA PHE A 315 23.74 -17.44 22.59
C PHE A 315 24.14 -18.29 21.38
N PHE A 316 25.37 -18.08 20.90
CA PHE A 316 26.04 -18.98 19.96
C PHE A 316 26.58 -20.18 20.73
N VAL A 317 26.14 -21.39 20.42
CA VAL A 317 26.84 -22.61 20.81
C VAL A 317 27.88 -22.89 19.72
N ASP A 318 29.01 -23.53 20.04
CA ASP A 318 29.91 -24.12 19.04
C ASP A 318 29.12 -24.70 17.85
N LYS A 319 29.08 -23.97 16.74
CA LYS A 319 28.37 -24.35 15.50
C LYS A 319 26.85 -24.60 15.62
N LYS A 320 26.14 -23.96 16.55
CA LYS A 320 24.66 -23.83 16.52
C LYS A 320 24.22 -22.48 17.08
N LYS A 321 23.55 -21.62 16.33
CA LYS A 321 22.53 -20.76 16.94
C LYS A 321 21.23 -21.54 17.09
N ARG A 322 20.45 -21.03 18.02
CA ARG A 322 19.11 -21.50 18.35
C ARG A 322 18.00 -20.88 17.52
N THR A 323 18.32 -19.96 16.60
CA THR A 323 17.32 -19.18 15.87
C THR A 323 16.57 -20.00 14.82
N HIS A 324 17.08 -21.18 14.45
CA HIS A 324 16.49 -22.10 13.47
C HIS A 324 16.73 -23.58 13.84
N THR A 325 16.43 -23.99 15.07
CA THR A 325 16.73 -25.37 15.51
C THR A 325 15.74 -26.41 14.94
N PRO A 326 16.18 -27.68 14.75
CA PRO A 326 15.28 -28.78 14.43
C PRO A 326 14.16 -28.99 15.45
N ARG A 327 14.34 -28.51 16.69
CA ARG A 327 13.36 -28.57 17.77
C ARG A 327 11.95 -28.15 17.34
N PHE A 328 11.82 -27.07 16.58
CA PHE A 328 10.51 -26.60 16.11
C PHE A 328 9.92 -27.48 15.01
N SER A 329 10.77 -28.08 14.18
CA SER A 329 10.34 -29.11 13.23
C SER A 329 9.87 -30.39 13.94
N GLU A 330 10.49 -30.75 15.07
CA GLU A 330 10.10 -31.89 15.90
C GLU A 330 8.79 -31.62 16.64
N LEU A 331 8.59 -30.42 17.19
CA LEU A 331 7.32 -30.00 17.80
C LEU A 331 6.16 -30.04 16.77
N LYS A 332 6.39 -29.54 15.54
CA LYS A 332 5.38 -29.60 14.46
C LYS A 332 5.02 -31.05 14.10
N LYS A 333 6.00 -31.96 14.01
CA LYS A 333 5.75 -33.40 13.77
C LYS A 333 4.92 -34.05 14.87
N LEU A 334 5.03 -33.56 16.10
CA LEU A 334 4.30 -34.05 17.27
C LEU A 334 2.90 -33.40 17.42
N GLY A 335 2.41 -32.69 16.41
CA GLY A 335 1.08 -32.08 16.42
C GLY A 335 0.97 -30.81 17.26
N PHE A 336 2.09 -30.21 17.67
CA PHE A 336 2.09 -28.90 18.31
C PHE A 336 1.80 -27.82 17.27
N GLU A 337 0.55 -27.36 17.21
CA GLU A 337 0.16 -26.15 16.49
C GLU A 337 0.81 -24.95 17.17
N ILE A 338 1.91 -24.49 16.58
CA ILE A 338 2.43 -23.17 16.90
C ILE A 338 1.41 -22.16 16.34
N GLN A 339 1.34 -20.94 16.89
CA GLN A 339 0.81 -19.73 16.23
C GLN A 339 1.44 -19.42 14.84
N GLN A 340 2.12 -20.39 14.22
CA GLN A 340 2.63 -20.40 12.87
C GLN A 340 1.50 -20.29 11.85
N ASP A 341 0.31 -20.82 12.13
CA ASP A 341 -0.82 -20.65 11.21
C ASP A 341 -1.30 -19.19 11.19
N GLU A 342 -1.34 -18.51 12.35
CA GLU A 342 -1.59 -17.05 12.40
C GLU A 342 -0.46 -16.21 11.77
N ILE A 343 0.80 -16.64 11.87
CA ILE A 343 1.95 -15.94 11.27
C ILE A 343 2.00 -16.17 9.76
N ASN A 344 1.78 -17.40 9.30
CA ASN A 344 1.71 -17.75 7.89
C ASN A 344 0.50 -17.10 7.21
N GLU A 345 -0.67 -17.09 7.86
CA GLU A 345 -1.85 -16.38 7.35
C GLU A 345 -1.57 -14.87 7.25
N LYS A 346 -0.89 -14.27 8.23
CA LYS A 346 -0.44 -12.87 8.15
C LYS A 346 0.59 -12.64 7.05
N GLU A 347 1.52 -13.56 6.82
CA GLU A 347 2.52 -13.46 5.75
C GLU A 347 1.94 -13.70 4.35
N GLU A 348 1.03 -14.66 4.19
CA GLU A 348 0.26 -14.89 2.96
C GLU A 348 -0.62 -13.68 2.66
N THR A 349 -1.30 -13.12 3.66
CA THR A 349 -2.08 -11.88 3.49
C THR A 349 -1.16 -10.71 3.07
N ARG A 350 0.05 -10.64 3.63
CA ARG A 350 1.05 -9.62 3.26
C ARG A 350 1.59 -9.83 1.85
N LEU A 351 1.89 -11.07 1.47
CA LEU A 351 2.38 -11.42 0.14
C LEU A 351 1.29 -11.18 -0.92
N ALA A 352 0.06 -11.61 -0.66
CA ALA A 352 -1.10 -11.32 -1.51
C ALA A 352 -1.35 -9.82 -1.65
N PHE A 353 -1.13 -9.03 -0.58
CA PHE A 353 -1.18 -7.57 -0.66
C PHE A 353 -0.11 -6.98 -1.59
N PHE A 354 1.14 -7.47 -1.51
CA PHE A 354 2.21 -7.00 -2.41
C PHE A 354 2.04 -7.49 -3.85
N GLU A 355 1.59 -8.73 -4.06
CA GLU A 355 1.24 -9.23 -5.39
C GLU A 355 0.08 -8.45 -6.00
N LYS A 356 -0.91 -8.05 -5.18
CA LYS A 356 -1.98 -7.16 -5.62
C LYS A 356 -1.43 -5.81 -6.04
N ILE A 357 -0.52 -5.21 -5.26
CA ILE A 357 0.13 -3.93 -5.65
C ILE A 357 0.91 -4.09 -6.95
N GLU A 358 1.70 -5.15 -7.11
CA GLU A 358 2.47 -5.39 -8.34
C GLU A 358 1.54 -5.60 -9.56
N ARG A 359 0.43 -6.31 -9.37
CA ARG A 359 -0.60 -6.48 -10.41
C ARG A 359 -1.30 -5.17 -10.73
N ASP A 360 -1.72 -4.40 -9.72
CA ASP A 360 -2.37 -3.09 -9.90
C ASP A 360 -1.42 -2.10 -10.62
N ILE A 361 -0.11 -2.16 -10.35
CA ILE A 361 0.91 -1.38 -11.07
C ILE A 361 1.03 -1.84 -12.52
N ALA A 362 1.12 -3.15 -12.77
CA ALA A 362 1.24 -3.71 -14.12
C ALA A 362 0.00 -3.41 -14.97
N ASP A 363 -1.20 -3.60 -14.40
CA ASP A 363 -2.48 -3.29 -15.04
C ASP A 363 -2.56 -1.80 -15.37
N TRP A 364 -2.10 -0.94 -14.45
CA TRP A 364 -2.03 0.50 -14.70
C TRP A 364 -1.03 0.87 -15.81
N GLU A 365 0.15 0.28 -15.85
CA GLU A 365 1.13 0.53 -16.92
C GLU A 365 0.58 0.11 -18.28
N GLN A 366 -0.10 -1.03 -18.35
CA GLN A 366 -0.79 -1.49 -19.56
C GLN A 366 -1.91 -0.53 -19.96
N GLU A 367 -2.75 -0.08 -19.02
CA GLU A 367 -3.80 0.88 -19.29
C GLU A 367 -3.24 2.21 -19.81
N LYS A 368 -2.17 2.72 -19.18
CA LYS A 368 -1.47 3.93 -19.61
C LYS A 368 -0.99 3.81 -21.06
N ASN A 369 -0.38 2.68 -21.41
CA ASN A 369 0.07 2.40 -22.77
C ASN A 369 -1.10 2.37 -23.76
N ASN A 370 -2.24 1.77 -23.40
CA ASN A 370 -3.44 1.73 -24.22
C ASN A 370 -4.00 3.14 -24.47
N ARG A 371 -4.10 3.96 -23.42
CA ARG A 371 -4.57 5.35 -23.51
C ARG A 371 -3.66 6.20 -24.40
N SER A 372 -2.34 6.09 -24.23
CA SER A 372 -1.36 6.78 -25.07
C SER A 372 -1.42 6.35 -26.54
N ALA A 373 -1.49 5.04 -26.82
CA ALA A 373 -1.59 4.53 -28.18
C ALA A 373 -2.89 5.00 -28.86
N TYR A 374 -4.00 5.06 -28.12
CA TYR A 374 -5.28 5.54 -28.64
C TYR A 374 -5.24 7.04 -28.96
N LEU A 375 -4.61 7.87 -28.12
CA LEU A 375 -4.41 9.30 -28.40
C LEU A 375 -3.69 9.52 -29.73
N GLU A 376 -2.56 8.84 -29.94
CA GLU A 376 -1.80 8.95 -31.19
C GLU A 376 -2.60 8.44 -32.39
N LYS A 377 -3.33 7.33 -32.24
CA LYS A 377 -4.19 6.80 -33.30
C LYS A 377 -5.30 7.79 -33.68
N THR A 378 -5.95 8.42 -32.71
CA THR A 378 -7.04 9.37 -32.96
C THR A 378 -6.51 10.65 -33.60
N LYS A 379 -5.38 11.18 -33.13
CA LYS A 379 -4.70 12.32 -33.74
C LYS A 379 -4.33 12.04 -35.20
N ALA A 380 -3.76 10.87 -35.48
CA ALA A 380 -3.43 10.44 -36.84
C ALA A 380 -4.69 10.29 -37.70
N LYS A 381 -5.76 9.66 -37.18
CA LYS A 381 -7.04 9.51 -37.89
C LYS A 381 -7.62 10.86 -38.27
N ARG A 382 -7.69 11.80 -37.31
CA ARG A 382 -8.16 13.18 -37.56
C ARG A 382 -7.38 13.85 -38.67
N ASN A 383 -6.05 13.82 -38.59
CA ASN A 383 -5.21 14.48 -39.59
C ASN A 383 -5.38 13.84 -40.97
N ASN A 384 -5.47 12.52 -41.04
CA ASN A 384 -5.74 11.82 -42.29
C ASN A 384 -7.07 12.25 -42.91
N VAL A 385 -8.17 12.29 -42.13
CA VAL A 385 -9.47 12.76 -42.62
C VAL A 385 -9.37 14.19 -43.16
N LEU A 386 -8.68 15.08 -42.46
CA LEU A 386 -8.48 16.48 -42.88
C LEU A 386 -7.59 16.62 -44.13
N ASP A 387 -6.66 15.69 -44.34
CA ASP A 387 -5.80 15.64 -45.53
C ASP A 387 -6.50 15.01 -46.74
N SER A 388 -7.51 14.17 -46.51
CA SER A 388 -8.23 13.42 -47.54
C SER A 388 -9.73 13.71 -47.60
N LEU A 389 -10.14 14.97 -47.39
CA LEU A 389 -11.56 15.38 -47.36
C LEU A 389 -12.34 14.92 -48.61
N ALA A 390 -11.72 15.05 -49.79
CA ALA A 390 -12.33 14.69 -51.08
C ALA A 390 -12.64 13.18 -51.22
N SER A 391 -12.00 12.32 -50.42
CA SER A 391 -12.19 10.87 -50.46
C SER A 391 -13.07 10.34 -49.33
N GLN A 392 -13.62 11.22 -48.48
CA GLN A 392 -14.49 10.84 -47.37
C GLN A 392 -15.93 10.59 -47.84
N ASN A 393 -16.71 9.88 -47.03
CA ASN A 393 -18.15 9.78 -47.25
C ASN A 393 -18.79 11.18 -47.23
N ASN A 394 -19.75 11.45 -48.11
CA ASN A 394 -20.39 12.78 -48.22
C ASN A 394 -19.39 13.95 -48.36
N ALA A 395 -18.25 13.73 -49.05
CA ALA A 395 -17.12 14.66 -49.16
C ALA A 395 -17.48 16.13 -49.40
N LYS A 396 -18.44 16.41 -50.31
CA LYS A 396 -18.87 17.78 -50.62
C LYS A 396 -19.49 18.52 -49.43
N ILE A 397 -20.20 17.79 -48.57
CA ILE A 397 -20.78 18.36 -47.34
C ILE A 397 -19.64 18.59 -46.35
N LEU A 398 -18.78 17.59 -46.14
CA LEU A 398 -17.66 17.68 -45.22
C LEU A 398 -16.72 18.86 -45.56
N GLU A 399 -16.31 18.98 -46.82
CA GLU A 399 -15.42 20.05 -47.28
C GLU A 399 -15.99 21.43 -46.93
N LYS A 400 -17.29 21.65 -47.17
CA LYS A 400 -17.93 22.93 -46.88
C LYS A 400 -18.04 23.20 -45.38
N VAL A 401 -18.35 22.20 -44.58
CA VAL A 401 -18.38 22.30 -43.11
C VAL A 401 -16.99 22.66 -42.58
N ILE A 402 -15.96 21.92 -43.00
CA ILE A 402 -14.58 22.15 -42.58
C ILE A 402 -14.05 23.51 -43.06
N LEU A 403 -14.39 23.93 -44.27
CA LEU A 403 -14.11 25.28 -44.76
C LEU A 403 -14.81 26.36 -43.90
N GLY A 404 -16.07 26.12 -43.51
CA GLY A 404 -16.82 27.01 -42.62
C GLY A 404 -16.16 27.19 -41.24
N PHE A 405 -15.42 26.19 -40.77
CA PHE A 405 -14.62 26.26 -39.55
C PHE A 405 -13.20 26.83 -39.74
N GLY A 406 -12.81 27.23 -40.96
CA GLY A 406 -11.51 27.83 -41.25
C GLY A 406 -10.59 27.01 -42.16
N GLY A 407 -11.00 25.78 -42.50
CA GLY A 407 -10.28 24.88 -43.40
C GLY A 407 -9.33 23.92 -42.69
N GLY A 408 -9.07 22.76 -43.33
CA GLY A 408 -8.35 21.65 -42.71
C GLY A 408 -6.91 21.99 -42.28
N GLN A 409 -6.18 22.80 -43.04
CA GLN A 409 -4.80 23.17 -42.66
C GLN A 409 -4.76 24.06 -41.42
N ILE A 410 -5.70 25.01 -41.30
CA ILE A 410 -5.82 25.88 -40.12
C ILE A 410 -6.19 25.06 -38.89
N ILE A 411 -7.18 24.16 -39.02
CA ILE A 411 -7.63 23.26 -37.95
C ILE A 411 -6.50 22.34 -37.47
N LYS A 412 -5.64 21.84 -38.36
CA LYS A 412 -4.46 21.03 -37.99
C LYS A 412 -3.39 21.84 -37.25
N GLY A 413 -3.29 23.14 -37.53
CA GLY A 413 -2.34 24.05 -36.88
C GLY A 413 -2.77 24.54 -35.50
N ILE A 414 -3.91 24.08 -34.97
CA ILE A 414 -4.33 24.40 -33.61
C ILE A 414 -3.57 23.50 -32.64
N GLU A 415 -2.73 24.11 -31.82
CA GLU A 415 -1.97 23.44 -30.76
C GLU A 415 -2.58 23.65 -29.38
N LYS A 416 -3.32 24.76 -29.19
CA LYS A 416 -3.92 25.12 -27.91
C LYS A 416 -5.23 25.86 -28.08
N VAL A 417 -6.16 25.58 -27.18
CA VAL A 417 -7.46 26.26 -27.09
C VAL A 417 -7.72 26.67 -25.64
N HIS A 418 -8.28 27.85 -25.46
CA HIS A 418 -8.84 28.30 -24.20
C HIS A 418 -10.24 28.89 -24.46
N THR A 419 -11.23 28.40 -23.71
CA THR A 419 -12.57 28.96 -23.71
C THR A 419 -13.03 29.31 -22.29
N LEU A 420 -13.72 30.44 -22.18
CA LEU A 420 -14.46 30.82 -20.98
C LEU A 420 -15.93 30.89 -21.34
N SER A 421 -16.73 30.09 -20.66
CA SER A 421 -18.16 29.97 -20.87
C SER A 421 -18.93 30.34 -19.61
N LYS A 422 -20.06 31.01 -19.80
CA LYS A 422 -21.07 31.24 -18.78
C LYS A 422 -22.25 30.29 -19.02
N LEU A 423 -22.62 29.51 -18.02
CA LEU A 423 -23.80 28.63 -18.09
C LEU A 423 -24.99 29.28 -17.38
N SER A 424 -26.14 29.21 -18.03
CA SER A 424 -27.43 29.68 -17.51
C SER A 424 -28.40 28.50 -17.48
N PHE A 425 -28.94 28.19 -16.31
CA PHE A 425 -29.93 27.13 -16.10
C PHE A 425 -31.31 27.75 -15.94
N GLU A 426 -32.37 27.11 -16.45
CA GLU A 426 -33.73 27.66 -16.38
C GLU A 426 -34.20 27.88 -14.92
N ASP A 427 -33.81 26.97 -14.02
CA ASP A 427 -34.26 26.97 -12.62
C ASP A 427 -33.30 27.69 -11.64
N SER A 428 -32.21 28.30 -12.12
CA SER A 428 -31.20 28.92 -11.24
C SER A 428 -30.68 30.25 -11.75
N ASN A 429 -30.74 31.26 -10.87
CA ASN A 429 -30.16 32.59 -11.10
C ASN A 429 -28.68 32.68 -10.67
N VAL A 430 -28.07 31.58 -10.20
CA VAL A 430 -26.66 31.58 -9.79
C VAL A 430 -25.78 31.48 -11.05
N PRO A 431 -24.78 32.35 -11.24
CA PRO A 431 -23.94 32.28 -12.42
C PRO A 431 -22.92 31.14 -12.31
N PHE A 432 -22.96 30.22 -13.26
CA PHE A 432 -21.99 29.14 -13.39
C PHE A 432 -20.97 29.52 -14.47
N TYR A 433 -19.69 29.31 -14.19
CA TYR A 433 -18.63 29.53 -15.17
C TYR A 433 -17.85 28.24 -15.40
N GLU A 434 -17.57 27.96 -16.67
CA GLU A 434 -16.66 26.91 -17.10
C GLU A 434 -15.48 27.53 -17.84
N GLU A 435 -14.28 27.23 -17.38
CA GLU A 435 -13.03 27.62 -18.03
C GLU A 435 -12.35 26.33 -18.53
N LYS A 436 -12.17 26.21 -19.84
CA LYS A 436 -11.62 25.02 -20.50
C LYS A 436 -10.30 25.39 -21.17
N TRP A 437 -9.26 24.64 -20.88
CA TRP A 437 -7.94 24.77 -21.48
C TRP A 437 -7.54 23.44 -22.09
N GLU A 438 -6.95 23.50 -23.28
CA GLU A 438 -6.61 22.32 -24.04
C GLU A 438 -5.28 22.56 -24.76
N SER A 439 -4.48 21.50 -24.84
CA SER A 439 -3.32 21.43 -25.72
C SER A 439 -3.37 20.16 -26.55
N ALA A 440 -3.50 20.34 -27.86
CA ALA A 440 -3.90 19.36 -28.88
C ALA A 440 -3.46 17.93 -28.55
N PHE A 441 -4.40 17.08 -28.11
CA PHE A 441 -4.19 15.66 -27.81
C PHE A 441 -3.20 15.35 -26.68
N THR A 442 -2.87 16.34 -25.85
CA THR A 442 -1.90 16.18 -24.75
C THR A 442 -2.46 16.57 -23.40
N ASN A 443 -3.10 17.72 -23.27
CA ASN A 443 -3.52 18.21 -21.96
C ASN A 443 -4.92 18.82 -22.03
N TYR A 444 -5.70 18.64 -20.97
CA TYR A 444 -6.99 19.27 -20.80
C TYR A 444 -7.20 19.67 -19.36
N LEU A 445 -7.72 20.88 -19.14
CA LEU A 445 -8.12 21.39 -17.83
C LEU A 445 -9.52 21.97 -17.97
N LEU A 446 -10.42 21.47 -17.15
CA LEU A 446 -11.73 22.02 -16.90
C LEU A 446 -11.75 22.58 -15.49
N LYS A 447 -12.14 23.84 -15.37
CA LYS A 447 -12.41 24.50 -14.09
C LYS A 447 -13.85 24.97 -14.10
N LYS A 448 -14.67 24.40 -13.23
CA LYS A 448 -16.04 24.87 -12.99
C LYS A 448 -16.08 25.65 -11.70
N LYS A 449 -16.83 26.75 -11.69
CA LYS A 449 -17.05 27.57 -10.50
C LYS A 449 -18.55 27.71 -10.22
N ASN A 450 -19.03 27.07 -9.15
CA ASN A 450 -20.35 27.29 -8.59
C ASN A 450 -20.57 26.58 -7.23
N PRO A 451 -20.95 27.31 -6.17
CA PRO A 451 -20.16 28.37 -5.52
C PRO A 451 -18.71 27.92 -5.20
N ASP A 452 -18.49 26.61 -5.11
CA ASP A 452 -17.22 25.95 -4.89
C ASP A 452 -16.51 25.61 -6.21
N LEU A 453 -15.23 25.25 -6.14
CA LEU A 453 -14.42 24.94 -7.33
C LEU A 453 -14.40 23.44 -7.59
N PHE A 454 -14.60 23.10 -8.87
CA PHE A 454 -14.36 21.77 -9.40
C PHE A 454 -13.29 21.83 -10.48
N TYR A 455 -12.33 20.93 -10.40
CA TYR A 455 -11.28 20.77 -11.40
C TYR A 455 -11.35 19.37 -12.00
N LYS A 456 -11.20 19.28 -13.31
CA LYS A 456 -10.88 18.02 -14.00
C LYS A 456 -9.68 18.27 -14.93
N VAL A 457 -8.71 17.38 -14.85
CA VAL A 457 -7.37 17.57 -15.39
C VAL A 457 -6.98 16.29 -16.10
N VAL A 458 -6.54 16.39 -17.34
CA VAL A 458 -5.94 15.29 -18.11
C VAL A 458 -4.58 15.73 -18.59
N ASN A 459 -3.56 14.92 -18.28
CA ASN A 459 -2.19 15.07 -18.76
C ASN A 459 -1.80 13.76 -19.44
N GLN A 460 -1.85 13.76 -20.76
CA GLN A 460 -1.66 12.60 -21.62
C GLN A 460 -2.61 11.48 -21.18
N ALA A 461 -2.08 10.29 -20.90
CA ALA A 461 -2.85 9.12 -20.47
C ALA A 461 -3.41 9.23 -19.03
N GLU A 462 -2.99 10.23 -18.26
CA GLU A 462 -3.34 10.35 -16.85
C GLU A 462 -4.38 11.45 -16.64
N GLY A 463 -5.26 11.27 -15.65
CA GLY A 463 -6.25 12.29 -15.33
C GLY A 463 -6.65 12.27 -13.87
N TRP A 464 -7.04 13.43 -13.38
CA TRP A 464 -7.44 13.67 -12.00
C TRP A 464 -8.60 14.65 -11.93
N GLN A 465 -9.35 14.59 -10.85
CA GLN A 465 -10.38 15.55 -10.52
C GLN A 465 -10.29 15.95 -9.05
N HIS A 466 -10.83 17.13 -8.76
CA HIS A 466 -10.89 17.69 -7.42
C HIS A 466 -12.21 18.44 -7.27
N ASP A 467 -12.89 18.24 -6.15
CA ASP A 467 -14.18 18.85 -5.85
C ASP A 467 -14.16 19.42 -4.43
N ASP A 468 -14.15 20.76 -4.31
CA ASP A 468 -14.13 21.44 -3.00
C ASP A 468 -15.36 21.16 -2.15
N ARG A 469 -16.46 20.65 -2.73
CA ARG A 469 -17.69 20.30 -2.00
C ARG A 469 -17.51 19.09 -1.09
N ILE A 470 -16.49 18.26 -1.34
CA ILE A 470 -16.24 17.04 -0.58
C ILE A 470 -15.17 17.32 0.49
N ARG A 471 -15.62 17.45 1.74
CA ARG A 471 -14.75 17.81 2.88
C ARG A 471 -13.62 16.80 3.07
N GLY A 472 -12.38 17.25 2.90
CA GLY A 472 -11.17 16.46 3.17
C GLY A 472 -10.71 15.55 2.02
N GLU A 473 -11.38 15.59 0.87
CA GLU A 473 -10.88 14.88 -0.32
C GLU A 473 -9.64 15.56 -0.90
N LYS A 474 -8.68 14.71 -1.30
CA LYS A 474 -7.53 15.09 -2.12
C LYS A 474 -7.89 14.83 -3.58
N TRP A 475 -7.12 15.41 -4.52
CA TRP A 475 -7.14 15.04 -5.93
C TRP A 475 -7.32 13.53 -6.14
N LYS A 476 -8.42 13.16 -6.80
CA LYS A 476 -8.77 11.78 -7.11
C LYS A 476 -8.40 11.49 -8.55
N LYS A 477 -7.71 10.39 -8.79
CA LYS A 477 -7.45 9.91 -10.15
C LYS A 477 -8.77 9.53 -10.82
N ILE A 478 -9.02 10.00 -12.04
CA ILE A 478 -10.24 9.64 -12.77
C ILE A 478 -10.15 8.19 -13.25
N ASP A 479 -11.29 7.51 -13.31
CA ASP A 479 -11.37 6.15 -13.84
C ASP A 479 -11.28 6.13 -15.37
N THR A 480 -11.36 4.93 -15.95
CA THR A 480 -11.24 4.71 -17.39
C THR A 480 -12.39 5.35 -18.16
N ASP A 481 -13.62 5.23 -17.67
CA ASP A 481 -14.81 5.72 -18.36
C ASP A 481 -14.84 7.25 -18.34
N ASP A 482 -14.58 7.87 -17.17
CA ASP A 482 -14.44 9.32 -17.02
C ASP A 482 -13.33 9.90 -17.92
N TYR A 483 -12.22 9.16 -18.06
CA TYR A 483 -11.14 9.56 -18.95
C TYR A 483 -11.61 9.57 -20.40
N TRP A 484 -12.35 8.55 -20.85
CA TRP A 484 -12.85 8.46 -22.23
C TRP A 484 -13.94 9.49 -22.56
N GLU A 485 -14.76 9.89 -21.59
CA GLU A 485 -15.70 11.00 -21.80
C GLU A 485 -14.97 12.32 -21.96
N THR A 486 -13.94 12.54 -21.15
CA THR A 486 -13.14 13.78 -21.18
C THR A 486 -12.25 13.84 -22.41
N PHE A 487 -11.85 12.68 -22.93
CA PHE A 487 -10.94 12.54 -24.06
C PHE A 487 -11.39 13.32 -25.31
N LEU A 488 -12.69 13.38 -25.59
CA LEU A 488 -13.19 14.10 -26.76
C LEU A 488 -12.80 15.58 -26.73
N ASN A 489 -12.70 16.16 -25.53
CA ASN A 489 -12.31 17.56 -25.33
C ASN A 489 -10.81 17.81 -25.57
N LEU A 490 -10.01 16.77 -25.84
CA LEU A 490 -8.61 16.89 -26.28
C LEU A 490 -8.49 17.08 -27.80
N ASP A 491 -9.58 16.98 -28.58
CA ASP A 491 -9.58 17.44 -29.96
C ASP A 491 -9.96 18.93 -29.99
N PRO A 492 -9.07 19.82 -30.46
CA PRO A 492 -9.36 21.25 -30.56
C PRO A 492 -10.62 21.57 -31.37
N LEU A 493 -10.92 20.79 -32.42
CA LEU A 493 -12.10 20.99 -33.24
C LEU A 493 -13.37 20.68 -32.44
N TYR A 494 -13.37 19.56 -31.71
CA TYR A 494 -14.49 19.18 -30.86
C TYR A 494 -14.68 20.19 -29.72
N LEU A 495 -13.61 20.63 -29.06
CA LEU A 495 -13.73 21.60 -27.96
C LEU A 495 -14.35 22.93 -28.42
N LEU A 496 -14.00 23.41 -29.62
CA LEU A 496 -14.49 24.68 -30.16
C LEU A 496 -15.91 24.61 -30.73
N THR A 497 -16.34 23.45 -31.22
CA THR A 497 -17.55 23.34 -32.07
C THR A 497 -18.50 22.21 -31.67
N SER A 498 -18.09 21.34 -30.76
CA SER A 498 -18.73 20.03 -30.48
C SER A 498 -18.85 19.11 -31.70
N PHE A 499 -18.17 19.39 -32.81
CA PHE A 499 -18.24 18.60 -34.02
C PHE A 499 -17.41 17.31 -33.91
N ARG A 500 -18.06 16.15 -34.08
CA ARG A 500 -17.47 14.81 -33.99
C ARG A 500 -16.92 14.33 -35.33
N LEU A 501 -15.82 14.92 -35.77
CA LEU A 501 -15.15 14.52 -37.02
C LEU A 501 -14.70 13.06 -37.01
N ASP A 502 -14.39 12.51 -35.83
CA ASP A 502 -13.98 11.12 -35.64
C ASP A 502 -15.06 10.10 -36.04
N LEU A 503 -16.33 10.50 -36.03
CA LEU A 503 -17.49 9.70 -36.42
C LEU A 503 -17.85 9.84 -37.90
N TRP A 504 -17.23 10.77 -38.63
CA TRP A 504 -17.70 11.20 -39.95
C TRP A 504 -17.91 10.06 -40.94
N GLU A 505 -16.91 9.19 -41.06
CA GLU A 505 -16.92 8.05 -41.99
C GLU A 505 -18.05 7.05 -41.72
N ASN A 506 -18.60 7.05 -40.51
CA ASN A 506 -19.68 6.15 -40.12
C ASN A 506 -21.07 6.73 -40.36
N TYR A 507 -21.19 8.03 -40.69
CA TYR A 507 -22.47 8.66 -40.91
C TYR A 507 -23.08 8.27 -42.26
N GLU A 508 -24.35 7.91 -42.22
CA GLU A 508 -25.20 7.70 -43.38
C GLU A 508 -26.07 8.93 -43.61
N LEU A 509 -26.17 9.38 -44.86
CA LEU A 509 -27.04 10.49 -45.23
C LEU A 509 -28.49 9.99 -45.30
N SER A 510 -29.33 10.53 -44.42
CA SER A 510 -30.77 10.26 -44.35
C SER A 510 -31.56 11.33 -45.12
N ASP A 511 -32.89 11.18 -45.15
CA ASP A 511 -33.77 12.16 -45.77
C ASP A 511 -33.63 13.55 -45.12
N ASP A 512 -33.82 14.58 -45.93
CA ASP A 512 -33.73 15.96 -45.47
C ASP A 512 -34.78 16.26 -44.39
N VAL A 513 -34.38 17.01 -43.37
CA VAL A 513 -35.23 17.36 -42.24
C VAL A 513 -35.19 18.87 -42.01
N THR A 514 -36.34 19.44 -41.68
CA THR A 514 -36.42 20.83 -41.22
C THR A 514 -36.22 20.88 -39.70
N ILE A 515 -35.17 21.57 -39.25
CA ILE A 515 -34.91 21.86 -37.83
C ILE A 515 -34.83 23.37 -37.67
N ASP A 516 -35.58 23.92 -36.70
CA ASP A 516 -35.57 25.37 -36.39
C ASP A 516 -35.80 26.23 -37.64
N GLU A 517 -36.82 25.86 -38.43
CA GLU A 517 -37.22 26.50 -39.70
C GLU A 517 -36.18 26.42 -40.84
N ARG A 518 -35.10 25.65 -40.69
CA ARG A 518 -34.03 25.49 -41.69
C ARG A 518 -34.02 24.10 -42.28
N LEU A 519 -33.92 24.02 -43.61
CA LEU A 519 -33.74 22.75 -44.31
C LEU A 519 -32.31 22.24 -44.09
N CYS A 520 -32.18 21.07 -43.48
CA CYS A 520 -30.89 20.50 -43.10
C CYS A 520 -30.62 19.18 -43.81
N TYR A 521 -29.33 18.91 -44.08
CA TYR A 521 -28.83 17.55 -44.26
C TYR A 521 -28.92 16.82 -42.92
N HIS A 522 -29.42 15.59 -42.93
CA HIS A 522 -29.51 14.72 -41.76
C HIS A 522 -28.53 13.55 -41.90
N LEU A 523 -27.54 13.51 -41.01
CA LEU A 523 -26.56 12.43 -40.97
C LEU A 523 -26.78 11.58 -39.71
N THR A 524 -26.83 10.26 -39.87
CA THR A 524 -27.17 9.33 -38.79
C THR A 524 -26.15 8.21 -38.67
N TYR A 525 -25.87 7.77 -37.43
CA TYR A 525 -24.98 6.66 -37.15
C TYR A 525 -25.44 5.92 -35.89
N THR A 526 -25.64 4.61 -36.00
CA THR A 526 -25.99 3.74 -34.86
C THR A 526 -24.83 2.79 -34.55
N GLU A 527 -24.13 3.06 -33.45
CA GLU A 527 -23.17 2.12 -32.86
C GLU A 527 -23.94 0.96 -32.24
N LYS A 528 -23.56 -0.29 -32.57
CA LYS A 528 -24.21 -1.51 -32.07
C LYS A 528 -23.28 -2.28 -31.14
N THR A 529 -23.85 -2.96 -30.14
CA THR A 529 -23.17 -3.88 -29.23
C THR A 529 -23.93 -5.20 -29.11
N LEU A 530 -23.34 -6.20 -28.45
CA LEU A 530 -24.02 -7.45 -28.11
C LEU A 530 -24.59 -7.36 -26.69
N ASN A 531 -25.86 -7.73 -26.51
CA ASN A 531 -26.46 -7.84 -25.18
C ASN A 531 -26.12 -9.17 -24.48
N SER A 532 -26.59 -9.34 -23.24
CA SER A 532 -26.46 -10.57 -22.44
C SER A 532 -26.96 -11.86 -23.11
N LYS A 533 -27.74 -11.76 -24.20
CA LYS A 533 -28.25 -12.87 -25.01
C LYS A 533 -27.54 -13.00 -26.37
N ASN A 534 -26.37 -12.38 -26.53
CA ASN A 534 -25.59 -12.31 -27.78
C ASN A 534 -26.39 -11.77 -28.98
N ARG A 535 -27.36 -10.89 -28.75
CA ARG A 535 -28.10 -10.20 -29.83
C ARG A 535 -27.50 -8.83 -30.06
N SER A 536 -27.37 -8.45 -31.34
CA SER A 536 -27.00 -7.08 -31.71
C SER A 536 -28.11 -6.12 -31.27
N VAL A 537 -27.75 -5.17 -30.42
CA VAL A 537 -28.61 -4.10 -29.91
C VAL A 537 -27.93 -2.74 -30.14
N PRO A 538 -28.68 -1.64 -30.25
CA PRO A 538 -28.09 -0.31 -30.28
C PRO A 538 -27.35 -0.05 -28.95
N LYS A 539 -26.19 0.59 -29.06
CA LYS A 539 -25.37 1.10 -27.94
C LYS A 539 -25.48 2.62 -27.89
N THR A 540 -25.30 3.28 -29.03
CA THR A 540 -25.44 4.74 -29.12
C THR A 540 -25.89 5.12 -30.52
N GLU A 541 -26.88 6.00 -30.59
CA GLU A 541 -27.36 6.62 -31.82
C GLU A 541 -26.91 8.07 -31.87
N TYR A 542 -26.42 8.50 -33.02
CA TYR A 542 -25.95 9.85 -33.27
C TYR A 542 -26.72 10.44 -34.45
N HIS A 543 -27.24 11.65 -34.28
CA HIS A 543 -27.80 12.44 -35.36
C HIS A 543 -27.10 13.79 -35.47
N LEU A 544 -26.80 14.20 -36.69
CA LEU A 544 -26.13 15.45 -36.99
C LEU A 544 -26.92 16.19 -38.06
N TYR A 545 -27.24 17.46 -37.79
CA TYR A 545 -28.05 18.30 -38.67
C TYR A 545 -27.22 19.47 -39.17
N ILE A 546 -27.07 19.60 -40.49
CA ILE A 546 -26.25 20.62 -41.13
C ILE A 546 -27.13 21.44 -42.07
N ASP A 547 -27.16 22.75 -41.88
CA ASP A 547 -27.94 23.64 -42.73
C ASP A 547 -27.48 23.57 -44.20
N LYS A 548 -28.42 23.45 -45.13
CA LYS A 548 -28.11 23.34 -46.56
C LYS A 548 -27.63 24.65 -47.18
N GLU A 549 -28.00 25.78 -46.61
CA GLU A 549 -27.61 27.09 -47.15
C GLU A 549 -26.22 27.49 -46.66
N THR A 550 -26.00 27.45 -45.34
CA THR A 550 -24.76 27.92 -44.73
C THR A 550 -23.74 26.84 -44.44
N PHE A 551 -24.11 25.55 -44.55
CA PHE A 551 -23.26 24.40 -44.19
C PHE A 551 -22.77 24.42 -42.73
N ARG A 552 -23.48 25.12 -41.85
CA ARG A 552 -23.23 25.16 -40.41
C ARG A 552 -23.93 24.01 -39.71
N VAL A 553 -23.32 23.48 -38.67
CA VAL A 553 -23.96 22.48 -37.80
C VAL A 553 -25.06 23.18 -36.99
N ILE A 554 -26.30 22.76 -37.14
CA ILE A 554 -27.45 23.36 -36.44
C ILE A 554 -27.74 22.62 -35.15
N SER A 555 -27.70 21.29 -35.20
CA SER A 555 -28.01 20.44 -34.04
C SER A 555 -27.19 19.17 -34.08
N SER A 556 -26.89 18.64 -32.90
CA SER A 556 -26.37 17.28 -32.72
C SER A 556 -27.15 16.58 -31.63
N GLU A 557 -27.53 15.32 -31.86
CA GLU A 557 -28.26 14.50 -30.91
C GLU A 557 -27.51 13.20 -30.66
N LYS A 558 -27.53 12.75 -29.41
CA LYS A 558 -26.93 11.49 -28.96
C LYS A 558 -27.94 10.77 -28.07
N THR A 559 -28.30 9.55 -28.44
CA THR A 559 -29.13 8.66 -27.61
C THR A 559 -28.27 7.48 -27.16
N ALA A 560 -28.07 7.32 -25.85
CA ALA A 560 -27.37 6.17 -25.29
C ALA A 560 -28.37 5.06 -24.91
N PHE A 561 -27.96 3.81 -25.07
CA PHE A 561 -28.77 2.64 -24.78
C PHE A 561 -28.05 1.66 -23.85
N GLU A 562 -28.80 1.08 -22.93
CA GLU A 562 -28.37 -0.04 -22.09
C GLU A 562 -29.25 -1.26 -22.39
N ASP A 563 -28.64 -2.36 -22.85
CA ASP A 563 -29.35 -3.57 -23.29
C ASP A 563 -30.50 -3.31 -24.30
N GLY A 564 -30.34 -2.29 -25.13
CA GLY A 564 -31.32 -1.87 -26.14
C GLY A 564 -32.48 -1.00 -25.62
N LYS A 565 -32.44 -0.60 -24.33
CA LYS A 565 -33.36 0.39 -23.76
C LYS A 565 -32.69 1.76 -23.71
N LYS A 566 -33.42 2.82 -24.01
CA LYS A 566 -32.94 4.20 -23.93
C LYS A 566 -32.50 4.49 -22.48
N LEU A 567 -31.24 4.88 -22.32
CA LEU A 567 -30.61 5.24 -21.05
C LEU A 567 -30.58 6.76 -20.86
N SER A 568 -30.14 7.48 -21.90
CA SER A 568 -30.08 8.94 -21.89
C SER A 568 -30.19 9.51 -23.29
N PHE A 569 -30.56 10.79 -23.37
CA PHE A 569 -30.59 11.58 -24.58
C PHE A 569 -29.94 12.94 -24.33
N GLU A 570 -29.10 13.37 -25.26
CA GLU A 570 -28.50 14.70 -25.26
C GLU A 570 -28.75 15.33 -26.63
N ARG A 571 -29.27 16.56 -26.64
CA ARG A 571 -29.38 17.42 -27.80
C ARG A 571 -28.66 18.73 -27.56
N LYS A 572 -27.85 19.14 -28.54
CA LYS A 572 -27.18 20.43 -28.58
C LYS A 572 -27.67 21.21 -29.78
N ILE A 573 -28.12 22.45 -29.58
CA ILE A 573 -28.51 23.38 -30.65
C ILE A 573 -27.49 24.52 -30.69
N PHE A 574 -26.89 24.73 -31.86
CA PHE A 574 -25.78 25.65 -32.04
C PHE A 574 -26.25 26.97 -32.65
N GLN A 575 -25.97 28.08 -31.98
CA GLN A 575 -26.42 29.42 -32.33
C GLN A 575 -25.27 30.43 -32.23
N ASP A 576 -25.53 31.65 -32.74
CA ASP A 576 -24.61 32.79 -32.65
C ASP A 576 -23.19 32.44 -33.16
N TYR A 577 -23.15 31.98 -34.41
CA TYR A 577 -21.88 31.69 -35.09
C TYR A 577 -21.12 32.98 -35.36
N ARG A 578 -19.90 33.09 -34.85
CA ARG A 578 -19.02 34.26 -35.05
C ARG A 578 -17.69 33.84 -35.62
N GLU A 579 -17.18 34.67 -36.54
CA GLU A 579 -15.90 34.45 -37.19
C GLU A 579 -14.73 34.74 -36.25
N LEU A 580 -13.71 33.90 -36.31
CA LEU A 580 -12.46 34.10 -35.59
C LEU A 580 -11.30 34.30 -36.56
N ILE A 581 -10.57 35.41 -36.39
CA ILE A 581 -9.38 35.72 -37.21
C ILE A 581 -8.33 34.62 -37.11
N SER A 582 -8.15 34.05 -35.92
CA SER A 582 -7.23 32.92 -35.67
C SER A 582 -7.61 31.64 -36.41
N LEU A 583 -8.84 31.54 -36.90
CA LEU A 583 -9.33 30.44 -37.73
C LEU A 583 -9.51 30.83 -39.19
N ASN A 584 -8.76 31.82 -39.70
CA ASN A 584 -8.93 32.31 -41.07
C ASN A 584 -10.39 32.71 -41.38
N SER A 585 -11.00 33.44 -40.45
CA SER A 585 -12.43 33.81 -40.46
C SER A 585 -13.41 32.64 -40.42
N GLY A 586 -12.95 31.45 -40.02
CA GLY A 586 -13.83 30.34 -39.66
C GLY A 586 -14.79 30.73 -38.53
N ALA A 587 -16.06 30.32 -38.65
CA ALA A 587 -17.11 30.67 -37.72
C ALA A 587 -17.42 29.54 -36.75
N ILE A 588 -17.51 29.84 -35.45
CA ILE A 588 -17.84 28.86 -34.41
C ILE A 588 -19.00 29.35 -33.52
N PRO A 589 -19.81 28.43 -32.95
CA PRO A 589 -20.98 28.81 -32.17
C PRO A 589 -20.55 29.44 -30.83
N HIS A 590 -21.11 30.61 -30.51
CA HIS A 590 -20.91 31.26 -29.21
C HIS A 590 -22.07 31.02 -28.24
N ARG A 591 -23.16 30.43 -28.71
CA ARG A 591 -24.31 30.04 -27.89
C ARG A 591 -24.70 28.60 -28.19
N ILE A 592 -24.79 27.78 -27.15
CA ILE A 592 -25.21 26.38 -27.28
C ILE A 592 -26.35 26.13 -26.29
N LEU A 593 -27.47 25.64 -26.79
CA LEU A 593 -28.60 25.20 -25.96
C LEU A 593 -28.50 23.69 -25.77
N TYR A 594 -28.51 23.25 -24.52
CA TYR A 594 -28.45 21.85 -24.14
C TYR A 594 -29.81 21.40 -23.64
N GLN A 595 -30.24 20.25 -24.15
CA GLN A 595 -31.36 19.47 -23.63
C GLN A 595 -30.81 18.09 -23.28
N ILE A 596 -30.87 17.73 -22.00
CA ILE A 596 -30.41 16.43 -21.50
C ILE A 596 -31.59 15.74 -20.85
N GLU A 597 -31.82 14.48 -21.20
CA GLU A 597 -32.80 13.61 -20.57
C GLU A 597 -32.05 12.37 -20.05
N ASP A 598 -32.10 12.16 -18.74
CA ASP A 598 -31.47 11.01 -18.08
C ASP A 598 -32.39 10.43 -16.99
N TYR A 599 -31.86 9.56 -16.12
CA TYR A 599 -32.62 8.96 -15.02
C TYR A 599 -33.25 9.99 -14.06
N TYR A 600 -32.66 11.18 -13.95
CA TYR A 600 -33.10 12.25 -13.05
C TYR A 600 -34.10 13.21 -13.69
N GLY A 601 -34.39 13.06 -14.99
CA GLY A 601 -35.39 13.84 -15.72
C GLY A 601 -34.77 14.69 -16.83
N GLU A 602 -35.52 15.71 -17.28
CA GLU A 602 -35.08 16.64 -18.31
C GLU A 602 -34.38 17.85 -17.69
N THR A 603 -33.22 18.20 -18.23
CA THR A 603 -32.44 19.38 -17.85
C THR A 603 -32.19 20.24 -19.09
N PHE A 604 -32.53 21.52 -18.98
CA PHE A 604 -32.29 22.52 -20.01
C PHE A 604 -31.34 23.59 -19.49
N TYR A 605 -30.28 23.85 -20.26
CA TYR A 605 -29.36 24.94 -19.94
C TYR A 605 -28.72 25.52 -21.19
N GLN A 606 -28.20 26.73 -21.06
CA GLN A 606 -27.51 27.44 -22.12
C GLN A 606 -26.05 27.66 -21.74
N GLU A 607 -25.15 27.39 -22.66
CA GLU A 607 -23.76 27.83 -22.63
C GLU A 607 -23.59 29.09 -23.51
N GLN A 608 -23.07 30.16 -22.93
CA GLN A 608 -22.62 31.35 -23.66
C GLN A 608 -21.10 31.40 -23.59
N ILE A 609 -20.42 31.24 -24.72
CA ILE A 609 -18.97 31.35 -24.80
C ILE A 609 -18.61 32.84 -24.87
N GLU A 610 -17.95 33.34 -23.83
CA GLU A 610 -17.60 34.76 -23.68
C GLU A 610 -16.22 35.05 -24.25
N LYS A 611 -15.30 34.08 -24.19
CA LYS A 611 -13.91 34.24 -24.62
C LYS A 611 -13.40 32.99 -25.30
N ILE A 612 -12.66 33.18 -26.40
CA ILE A 612 -11.98 32.12 -27.14
C ILE A 612 -10.58 32.59 -27.52
N GLU A 613 -9.56 31.82 -27.15
CA GLU A 613 -8.16 32.06 -27.52
C GLU A 613 -7.57 30.79 -28.15
N ILE A 614 -6.84 30.96 -29.26
CA ILE A 614 -6.25 29.87 -30.03
C ILE A 614 -4.75 30.12 -30.15
N ASN A 615 -3.94 29.08 -29.93
CA ASN A 615 -2.47 29.12 -30.01
C ASN A 615 -1.82 30.19 -29.12
N SER A 616 -2.45 30.55 -28.00
CA SER A 616 -1.93 31.58 -27.10
C SER A 616 -0.59 31.17 -26.46
N GLY A 617 0.29 32.15 -26.22
CA GLY A 617 1.66 31.98 -25.72
C GLY A 617 1.79 31.47 -24.27
N PHE A 618 0.73 30.89 -23.69
CA PHE A 618 0.78 30.34 -22.35
C PHE A 618 1.35 28.92 -22.38
N ALA A 619 2.52 28.77 -21.74
CA ALA A 619 3.13 27.47 -21.47
C ALA A 619 2.36 26.73 -20.36
N ASN A 620 2.60 25.43 -20.23
CA ASN A 620 2.15 24.49 -19.17
C ASN A 620 2.22 25.01 -17.71
N ARG A 621 2.64 26.24 -17.46
CA ARG A 621 2.68 26.92 -16.16
C ARG A 621 1.35 26.99 -15.43
N ILE A 622 0.19 27.14 -16.08
CA ILE A 622 -1.10 27.12 -15.36
C ILE A 622 -1.38 25.69 -14.88
N PHE A 623 -1.19 24.70 -15.75
CA PHE A 623 -1.27 23.28 -15.38
C PHE A 623 -0.30 22.95 -14.23
N VAL A 624 0.96 23.38 -14.32
CA VAL A 624 1.96 23.19 -13.26
C VAL A 624 1.65 24.01 -12.00
N LYS A 625 1.05 25.18 -12.12
CA LYS A 625 0.69 26.02 -10.97
C LYS A 625 -0.51 25.44 -10.23
N GLU A 626 -1.58 25.12 -10.93
CA GLU A 626 -2.83 24.61 -10.37
C GLU A 626 -2.69 23.14 -9.94
N VAL A 627 -1.98 22.30 -10.72
CA VAL A 627 -1.82 20.86 -10.41
C VAL A 627 -0.60 20.58 -9.54
N TYR A 628 0.57 21.19 -9.79
CA TYR A 628 1.80 20.86 -9.04
C TYR A 628 2.14 21.84 -7.89
N SER A 629 1.65 23.09 -7.93
CA SER A 629 1.99 24.10 -6.91
C SER A 629 0.90 24.30 -5.85
N GLY A 630 -0.35 23.90 -6.15
CA GLY A 630 -1.54 24.08 -5.32
C GLY A 630 -1.84 22.99 -4.29
N GLY A 631 -0.87 22.15 -3.91
CA GLY A 631 -1.06 21.15 -2.83
C GLY A 631 -0.70 19.70 -3.15
N PHE A 632 -0.02 19.43 -4.27
CA PHE A 632 0.43 18.09 -4.68
C PHE A 632 1.74 17.65 -4.00
N LYS A 633 1.89 17.94 -2.70
CA LYS A 633 2.97 17.39 -1.86
C LYS A 633 2.47 16.27 -0.98
#